data_AF-A0A7C5PFB3-F1
#
_entry.id   AF-A0A7C5PFB3-F1
#
_cell.length_a   1.000
_cell.length_b   1.000
_cell.length_c   1.000
_cell.angle_alpha   90.00
_cell.angle_beta   90.00
_cell.angle_gamma   90.00
#
_symmetry.space_group_name_H-M   'P 1'
#
loop_
_entity.id
_entity.type
_entity.pdbx_description
1 polymer ?
#
loop_
_entity_poly.entity_id
_entity_poly.type
_entity_poly.pdbx_seq_one_letter_code
_entity_poly.pdbx_strand_id
1 'polypeptide(L)'
;MSQAISPVSESNHSKPAWEGGRSWMDKNPETLDLSIFVHVTDPGAKVRELGQTYLEAMKTLQVRGEVLFILDGVGGRILEECEALEACNKGIRVLVLQGKGNGESIAYAAARDHSQGRFVVTSPDYLQIDPSAIGSFLELLESQADFVCSWRHPRIDPLLNRLQSRFFNWFLRRLSKNGLHDLNCTFRGMRREVLEEIPIYGDQFRFLPILAERQGFRVTEVSVRHLEERGKTGFFGIGVYLRRLLDILAVTFLTRFTSKPIRFFGSLGLVLILVGLFLGVPPVYEKVFHGSSIQDRPIFLMGVVLVTFGLQLIGFGLVGEVIIFTRARNLRDYKVQRVLSSGTPNAPPSELESGEGEREVALVTLQPSAKGQEGPKPLIIRHAAPGEDLVLDRFVREHPQGTLFHTSAWRRMVEDVLEKPGEVLVAEKDRKILGILPFFEVKSPFLGKVAVSMPFGVYGGVLTEDEEAARGLVARAADLSNSHRNRYLELRHREALGLEGVVSDRYVTFRRELPEDPEDCLGMIPRKARAEIRKARDNGNFRFVERKDLRLFHALFAANKQELGSPSIPFSMLTALERNLGPKMVMHCVDRPDGQTIATVLSFIHGDCLMPYYSGALSTREGRGANNYMYWRLMEWASAKGFKIFDFGRSRKDSGPAKFKKNMGFQPEPLHYEYFLGEKGKLPGFHPDNPKLGIYQRIWRRLPGFIVRPLGGWIFKRLP
;
A
#
# COMPACT_ATOMS: atom_id res chain seq x y z
N MET A 1 -60.68 -1.26 5.94
CA MET A 1 -61.03 -1.07 7.37
C MET A 1 -60.05 -0.10 7.97
N SER A 2 -60.59 1.03 8.40
CA SER A 2 -59.92 2.15 9.06
C SER A 2 -59.23 1.70 10.34
N GLN A 3 -58.03 2.20 10.62
CA GLN A 3 -57.83 2.97 11.85
C GLN A 3 -56.67 3.95 11.69
N ALA A 4 -57.04 5.21 11.89
CA ALA A 4 -56.23 6.39 11.76
C ALA A 4 -55.12 6.43 12.83
N ILE A 5 -53.98 6.95 12.41
CA ILE A 5 -52.88 7.35 13.29
C ILE A 5 -53.32 8.65 13.97
N SER A 6 -53.56 8.59 15.28
CA SER A 6 -53.74 9.78 16.11
C SER A 6 -52.42 10.56 16.23
N PRO A 7 -52.45 11.89 16.13
CA PRO A 7 -51.26 12.73 16.35
C PRO A 7 -51.03 12.88 17.86
N VAL A 8 -49.83 12.56 18.33
CA VAL A 8 -49.42 12.93 19.69
C VAL A 8 -48.92 14.36 19.66
N SER A 9 -49.55 15.15 20.52
CA SER A 9 -49.52 16.60 20.69
C SER A 9 -48.14 17.21 21.00
N GLU A 10 -47.90 18.37 20.43
CA GLU A 10 -47.02 19.39 20.99
C GLU A 10 -47.55 19.86 22.35
N SER A 11 -46.76 19.66 23.41
CA SER A 11 -46.57 20.53 24.58
C SER A 11 -46.17 19.72 25.82
N ASN A 12 -44.88 19.80 26.19
CA ASN A 12 -44.50 20.23 27.54
C ASN A 12 -42.98 20.46 27.58
N HIS A 13 -42.58 21.71 27.81
CA HIS A 13 -41.26 22.01 28.37
C HIS A 13 -41.24 21.54 29.83
N SER A 14 -41.14 20.23 30.05
CA SER A 14 -40.81 19.67 31.36
C SER A 14 -39.29 19.66 31.50
N LYS A 15 -38.81 20.11 32.65
CA LYS A 15 -37.41 20.12 33.07
C LYS A 15 -36.64 18.86 32.62
N PRO A 16 -35.36 19.00 32.22
CA PRO A 16 -34.55 17.87 31.82
C PRO A 16 -34.44 16.82 32.94
N ALA A 17 -34.56 15.54 32.57
CA ALA A 17 -34.77 14.39 33.45
C ALA A 17 -33.59 14.03 34.40
N TRP A 18 -32.60 14.90 34.59
CA TRP A 18 -31.37 14.64 35.36
C TRP A 18 -31.45 14.94 36.87
N GLU A 19 -32.62 15.34 37.40
CA GLU A 19 -32.81 15.64 38.85
C GLU A 19 -33.05 14.39 39.73
N GLY A 20 -33.06 13.17 39.19
CA GLY A 20 -33.17 11.91 39.95
C GLY A 20 -31.79 11.35 40.35
N GLY A 21 -31.62 10.98 41.63
CA GLY A 21 -30.34 10.53 42.22
C GLY A 21 -29.52 9.56 41.36
N ARG A 22 -28.24 9.91 41.16
CA ARG A 22 -27.28 9.24 40.27
C ARG A 22 -26.77 7.94 40.91
N SER A 23 -27.11 6.79 40.33
CA SER A 23 -26.75 5.45 40.85
C SER A 23 -25.41 4.91 40.34
N TRP A 24 -24.79 5.57 39.35
CA TRP A 24 -23.50 5.19 38.74
C TRP A 24 -22.27 5.78 39.42
N MET A 25 -22.43 6.60 40.46
CA MET A 25 -21.30 7.03 41.29
C MET A 25 -20.87 5.84 42.15
N ASP A 26 -19.84 5.12 41.71
CA ASP A 26 -19.20 4.15 42.58
C ASP A 26 -18.63 4.90 43.81
N LYS A 27 -18.91 4.38 45.01
CA LYS A 27 -18.52 5.03 46.27
C LYS A 27 -17.04 4.82 46.58
N ASN A 28 -16.30 4.15 45.69
CA ASN A 28 -14.88 3.91 45.84
C ASN A 28 -14.07 5.05 45.17
N PRO A 29 -13.35 5.89 45.94
CA PRO A 29 -12.70 7.09 45.41
C PRO A 29 -11.51 6.85 44.47
N GLU A 30 -11.13 5.59 44.21
CA GLU A 30 -9.93 5.23 43.43
C GLU A 30 -10.19 4.77 41.99
N THR A 31 -11.43 4.46 41.59
CA THR A 31 -11.74 3.96 40.24
C THR A 31 -12.29 5.05 39.32
N LEU A 32 -11.74 5.18 38.10
CA LEU A 32 -12.29 6.06 37.08
C LEU A 32 -13.57 5.45 36.49
N ASP A 33 -14.60 6.27 36.29
CA ASP A 33 -15.90 5.81 35.78
C ASP A 33 -15.91 5.76 34.24
N LEU A 34 -15.25 6.73 33.59
CA LEU A 34 -15.31 6.94 32.14
C LEU A 34 -13.92 7.19 31.51
N SER A 35 -13.61 6.48 30.43
CA SER A 35 -12.51 6.81 29.51
C SER A 35 -13.09 7.20 28.16
N ILE A 36 -12.79 8.40 27.68
CA ILE A 36 -13.12 8.83 26.31
C ILE A 36 -11.83 8.72 25.50
N PHE A 37 -11.76 7.81 24.53
CA PHE A 37 -10.59 7.78 23.64
C PHE A 37 -10.88 8.43 22.29
N VAL A 38 -9.91 9.20 21.81
CA VAL A 38 -9.96 9.93 20.55
C VAL A 38 -8.83 9.43 19.66
N HIS A 39 -9.19 8.82 18.53
CA HIS A 39 -8.20 8.40 17.53
C HIS A 39 -7.87 9.56 16.60
N VAL A 40 -6.64 10.07 16.67
CA VAL A 40 -6.19 11.25 15.93
C VAL A 40 -5.32 10.82 14.76
N THR A 41 -5.82 11.07 13.54
CA THR A 41 -5.11 10.76 12.29
C THR A 41 -4.97 11.97 11.36
N ASP A 42 -5.79 13.00 11.54
CA ASP A 42 -5.71 14.22 10.75
C ASP A 42 -4.73 15.24 11.38
N PRO A 43 -3.68 15.68 10.66
CA PRO A 43 -2.83 16.80 11.08
C PRO A 43 -3.60 18.13 11.30
N GLY A 44 -4.83 18.25 10.79
CA GLY A 44 -5.72 19.40 10.99
C GLY A 44 -6.72 19.26 12.16
N ALA A 45 -6.63 18.19 12.97
CA ALA A 45 -7.53 17.95 14.08
C ALA A 45 -7.48 19.06 15.14
N LYS A 46 -8.64 19.45 15.68
CA LYS A 46 -8.76 20.50 16.71
C LYS A 46 -8.74 19.89 18.12
N VAL A 47 -7.61 19.29 18.50
CA VAL A 47 -7.46 18.54 19.77
C VAL A 47 -7.75 19.38 21.01
N ARG A 48 -7.41 20.67 21.01
CA ARG A 48 -7.71 21.60 22.11
C ARG A 48 -9.19 21.83 22.32
N GLU A 49 -9.94 22.06 21.25
CA GLU A 49 -11.40 22.25 21.30
C GLU A 49 -12.06 20.99 21.86
N LEU A 50 -11.70 19.81 21.32
CA LEU A 50 -12.22 18.52 21.76
C LEU A 50 -11.94 18.22 23.22
N GLY A 51 -10.69 18.37 23.66
CA GLY A 51 -10.29 18.09 25.04
C GLY A 51 -11.06 18.95 26.03
N GLN A 52 -11.20 20.25 25.75
CA GLN A 52 -11.96 21.17 26.59
C GLN A 52 -13.45 20.79 26.64
N THR A 53 -14.07 20.50 25.50
CA THR A 53 -15.51 20.14 25.47
C THR A 53 -15.79 18.84 26.23
N TYR A 54 -14.93 17.82 26.12
CA TYR A 54 -15.12 16.57 26.86
C TYR A 54 -14.87 16.72 28.36
N LEU A 55 -13.86 17.50 28.77
CA LEU A 55 -13.64 17.82 30.19
C LEU A 55 -14.84 18.58 30.79
N GLU A 56 -15.39 19.54 30.07
CA GLU A 56 -16.57 20.29 30.49
C GLU A 56 -17.83 19.41 30.59
N ALA A 57 -18.02 18.50 29.62
CA ALA A 57 -19.09 17.52 29.65
C ALA A 57 -18.98 16.59 30.87
N MET A 58 -17.78 16.07 31.17
CA MET A 58 -17.54 15.23 32.34
C MET A 58 -17.77 15.99 33.65
N LYS A 59 -17.35 17.27 33.72
CA LYS A 59 -17.58 18.13 34.88
C LYS A 59 -19.08 18.39 35.11
N THR A 60 -19.82 18.63 34.05
CA THR A 60 -21.28 18.84 34.10
C THR A 60 -22.01 17.58 34.54
N LEU A 61 -21.59 16.42 34.04
CA LEU A 61 -22.13 15.11 34.42
C LEU A 61 -21.65 14.64 35.81
N GLN A 62 -20.70 15.35 36.43
CA GLN A 62 -20.04 14.98 37.68
C GLN A 62 -19.47 13.55 37.67
N VAL A 63 -18.88 13.16 36.54
CA VAL A 63 -18.29 11.83 36.33
C VAL A 63 -16.78 11.96 36.37
N ARG A 64 -16.10 11.05 37.07
CA ARG A 64 -14.64 11.01 37.07
C ARG A 64 -14.18 10.26 35.83
N GLY A 65 -13.40 10.93 34.99
CA GLY A 65 -12.95 10.30 33.76
C GLY A 65 -11.68 10.89 33.19
N GLU A 66 -11.18 10.20 32.18
CA GLU A 66 -10.01 10.59 31.40
C GLU A 66 -10.38 10.75 29.92
N VAL A 67 -9.68 11.64 29.24
CA VAL A 67 -9.66 11.75 27.77
C VAL A 67 -8.31 11.23 27.28
N LEU A 68 -8.33 10.14 26.53
CA LEU A 68 -7.16 9.46 25.99
C LEU A 68 -6.98 9.81 24.51
N PHE A 69 -6.04 10.69 24.20
CA PHE A 69 -5.67 10.98 22.81
C PHE A 69 -4.70 9.93 22.29
N ILE A 70 -5.10 9.20 21.25
CA ILE A 70 -4.26 8.19 20.60
C ILE A 70 -3.80 8.76 19.26
N LEU A 71 -2.55 9.24 19.21
CA LEU A 71 -1.93 9.81 18.03
C LEU A 71 -1.39 8.69 17.14
N ASP A 72 -1.93 8.58 15.92
CA ASP A 72 -1.59 7.51 14.99
C ASP A 72 -1.00 8.06 13.69
N GLY A 73 0.34 8.09 13.61
CA GLY A 73 1.06 8.61 12.45
C GLY A 73 1.00 10.14 12.31
N VAL A 74 0.59 10.86 13.35
CA VAL A 74 0.54 12.33 13.42
C VAL A 74 1.57 12.82 14.44
N GLY A 75 2.31 13.87 14.10
CA GLY A 75 3.36 14.46 14.94
C GLY A 75 3.53 15.97 14.72
N GLY A 76 4.54 16.57 15.34
CA GLY A 76 4.77 18.02 15.28
C GLY A 76 3.74 18.80 16.10
N ARG A 77 3.07 19.78 15.46
CA ARG A 77 2.13 20.70 16.13
C ARG A 77 1.04 20.00 16.97
N ILE A 78 0.46 18.91 16.46
CA ILE A 78 -0.61 18.19 17.18
C ILE A 78 -0.07 17.49 18.43
N LEU A 79 1.16 16.95 18.38
CA LEU A 79 1.80 16.35 19.54
C LEU A 79 2.06 17.41 20.60
N GLU A 80 2.65 18.55 20.21
CA GLU A 80 2.89 19.68 21.12
C GLU A 80 1.59 20.20 21.76
N GLU A 81 0.51 20.30 20.98
CA GLU A 81 -0.80 20.72 21.50
C GLU A 81 -1.38 19.70 22.50
N CYS A 82 -1.22 18.40 22.25
CA CYS A 82 -1.67 17.34 23.16
C CYS A 82 -0.83 17.28 24.44
N GLU A 83 0.50 17.38 24.35
CA GLU A 83 1.41 17.42 25.51
C GLU A 83 1.12 18.63 26.40
N ALA A 84 0.86 19.79 25.81
CA ALA A 84 0.44 20.98 26.56
C ALA A 84 -0.90 20.77 27.28
N LEU A 85 -1.85 20.05 26.67
CA LEU A 85 -3.15 19.75 27.28
C LEU A 85 -3.03 18.77 28.45
N GLU A 86 -2.19 17.75 28.33
CA GLU A 86 -1.87 16.78 29.38
C GLU A 86 -1.17 17.46 30.56
N ALA A 87 -0.21 18.36 30.30
CA ALA A 87 0.46 19.14 31.34
C ALA A 87 -0.50 20.05 32.13
N CYS A 88 -1.51 20.61 31.48
CA CYS A 88 -2.48 21.52 32.11
C CYS A 88 -3.67 20.79 32.78
N ASN A 89 -3.99 19.56 32.40
CA ASN A 89 -5.16 18.85 32.87
C ASN A 89 -4.86 17.38 33.21
N LYS A 90 -4.98 17.02 34.49
CA LYS A 90 -4.80 15.63 34.97
C LYS A 90 -5.80 14.62 34.40
N GLY A 91 -6.89 15.09 33.78
CA GLY A 91 -7.89 14.27 33.11
C GLY A 91 -7.59 14.00 31.64
N ILE A 92 -6.45 14.44 31.11
CA ILE A 92 -6.03 14.18 29.72
C ILE A 92 -4.79 13.30 29.74
N ARG A 93 -4.77 12.28 28.88
CA ARG A 93 -3.60 11.42 28.66
C ARG A 93 -3.33 11.27 27.17
N VAL A 94 -2.06 11.17 26.82
CA VAL A 94 -1.64 11.07 25.41
C VAL A 94 -0.86 9.78 25.17
N LEU A 95 -1.23 9.05 24.12
CA LEU A 95 -0.52 7.87 23.64
C LEU A 95 -0.08 8.10 22.19
N VAL A 96 1.20 7.90 21.93
CA VAL A 96 1.78 8.03 20.59
C VAL A 96 2.06 6.65 20.04
N LEU A 97 1.34 6.25 18.99
CA LEU A 97 1.60 5.00 18.30
C LEU A 97 2.80 5.17 17.37
N GLN A 98 3.85 4.39 17.59
CA GLN A 98 5.01 4.37 16.68
C GLN A 98 4.63 3.72 15.34
N GLY A 99 4.95 4.38 14.22
CA GLY A 99 4.65 3.92 12.87
C GLY A 99 3.88 4.94 12.03
N LYS A 100 3.61 4.61 10.77
CA LYS A 100 2.84 5.48 9.85
C LYS A 100 1.41 4.95 9.74
N GLY A 101 0.46 5.51 10.50
CA GLY A 101 -0.98 5.24 10.35
C GLY A 101 -1.33 3.77 10.49
N ASN A 102 -1.12 3.23 11.70
CA ASN A 102 -1.34 1.84 12.10
C ASN A 102 -2.81 1.40 11.94
N GLY A 103 -3.74 2.35 11.95
CA GLY A 103 -5.16 2.15 11.66
C GLY A 103 -6.01 2.03 12.92
N GLU A 104 -7.32 2.28 12.76
CA GLU A 104 -8.26 2.43 13.87
C GLU A 104 -8.38 1.17 14.76
N SER A 105 -8.21 -0.04 14.23
CA SER A 105 -8.17 -1.25 15.07
C SER A 105 -7.01 -1.28 16.06
N ILE A 106 -5.85 -0.72 15.72
CA ILE A 106 -4.71 -0.61 16.63
C ILE A 106 -4.99 0.47 17.68
N ALA A 107 -5.68 1.55 17.33
CA ALA A 107 -6.14 2.53 18.31
C ALA A 107 -7.14 1.91 19.32
N TYR A 108 -8.07 1.07 18.88
CA TYR A 108 -8.95 0.32 19.78
C TYR A 108 -8.17 -0.66 20.68
N ALA A 109 -7.13 -1.31 20.18
CA ALA A 109 -6.26 -2.18 20.99
C ALA A 109 -5.47 -1.38 22.04
N ALA A 110 -4.92 -0.22 21.65
CA ALA A 110 -4.26 0.68 22.60
C ALA A 110 -5.25 1.24 23.64
N ALA A 111 -6.48 1.57 23.23
CA ALA A 111 -7.53 1.99 24.15
C ALA A 111 -7.90 0.88 25.15
N ARG A 112 -8.00 -0.37 24.69
CA ARG A 112 -8.20 -1.54 25.56
C ARG A 112 -7.08 -1.65 26.60
N ASP A 113 -5.83 -1.52 26.18
CA ASP A 113 -4.67 -1.76 27.05
C ASP A 113 -4.39 -0.60 28.04
N HIS A 114 -4.84 0.62 27.73
CA HIS A 114 -4.48 1.82 28.50
C HIS A 114 -5.64 2.60 29.12
N SER A 115 -6.90 2.27 28.81
CA SER A 115 -8.06 2.93 29.42
C SER A 115 -8.25 2.51 30.88
N GLN A 116 -8.60 3.46 31.76
CA GLN A 116 -8.78 3.28 33.21
C GLN A 116 -10.22 3.45 33.71
N GLY A 117 -11.13 3.94 32.85
CA GLY A 117 -12.57 3.99 33.07
C GLY A 117 -13.32 2.66 32.94
N ARG A 118 -14.26 2.40 33.85
CA ARG A 118 -15.23 1.28 33.78
C ARG A 118 -16.02 1.29 32.47
N PHE A 119 -16.41 2.47 32.02
CA PHE A 119 -17.03 2.71 30.72
C PHE A 119 -16.05 3.34 29.75
N VAL A 120 -16.13 2.96 28.49
CA VAL A 120 -15.30 3.48 27.41
C VAL A 120 -16.19 4.11 26.35
N VAL A 121 -15.92 5.36 25.99
CA VAL A 121 -16.57 6.05 24.89
C VAL A 121 -15.55 6.32 23.79
N THR A 122 -15.91 5.97 22.57
CA THR A 122 -15.08 6.20 21.38
C THR A 122 -15.49 7.52 20.74
N SER A 123 -14.53 8.30 20.23
CA SER A 123 -14.81 9.54 19.53
C SER A 123 -13.92 9.76 18.30
N PRO A 124 -14.45 10.33 17.19
CA PRO A 124 -13.62 10.84 16.11
C PRO A 124 -12.75 12.05 16.54
N ASP A 125 -11.76 12.41 15.72
CA ASP A 125 -10.85 13.55 15.89
C ASP A 125 -11.46 14.92 15.51
N TYR A 126 -12.80 14.98 15.46
CA TYR A 126 -13.59 16.20 15.26
C TYR A 126 -14.93 16.09 15.99
N LEU A 127 -15.53 17.25 16.32
CA LEU A 127 -16.77 17.29 17.08
C LEU A 127 -17.97 17.01 16.15
N GLN A 128 -18.38 15.74 16.06
CA GLN A 128 -19.51 15.30 15.24
C GLN A 128 -20.84 15.25 16.00
N ILE A 129 -20.78 14.94 17.29
CA ILE A 129 -21.94 14.72 18.16
C ILE A 129 -21.79 15.60 19.38
N ASP A 130 -22.94 16.10 19.85
CA ASP A 130 -23.03 16.86 21.08
C ASP A 130 -22.58 16.01 22.29
N PRO A 131 -21.55 16.42 23.04
CA PRO A 131 -21.03 15.66 24.18
C PRO A 131 -22.02 15.46 25.33
N SER A 132 -23.13 16.21 25.36
CA SER A 132 -24.24 15.93 26.29
C SER A 132 -24.81 14.51 26.13
N ALA A 133 -24.67 13.89 24.95
CA ALA A 133 -25.09 12.51 24.70
C ALA A 133 -24.37 11.47 25.57
N ILE A 134 -23.19 11.81 26.14
CA ILE A 134 -22.44 10.92 27.04
C ILE A 134 -23.29 10.54 28.26
N GLY A 135 -24.12 11.46 28.78
CA GLY A 135 -25.02 11.19 29.91
C GLY A 135 -25.96 10.02 29.62
N SER A 136 -26.63 10.06 28.46
CA SER A 136 -27.53 8.99 28.01
C SER A 136 -26.82 7.66 27.80
N PHE A 137 -25.53 7.67 27.43
CA PHE A 137 -24.77 6.43 27.26
C PHE A 137 -24.48 5.80 28.61
N LEU A 138 -24.04 6.58 29.58
CA LEU A 138 -23.75 6.10 30.93
C LEU A 138 -25.00 5.52 31.60
N GLU A 139 -26.15 6.18 31.49
CA GLU A 139 -27.43 5.67 32.02
C GLU A 139 -27.80 4.31 31.42
N LEU A 140 -27.66 4.15 30.11
CA LEU A 140 -27.98 2.89 29.43
C LEU A 140 -26.96 1.79 29.74
N LEU A 141 -25.68 2.13 29.78
CA LEU A 141 -24.61 1.19 30.10
C LEU A 141 -24.74 0.70 31.55
N GLU A 142 -25.18 1.54 32.49
CA GLU A 142 -25.42 1.13 33.87
C GLU A 142 -26.66 0.23 33.99
N SER A 143 -27.77 0.62 33.34
CA SER A 143 -29.07 -0.03 33.55
C SER A 143 -29.27 -1.32 32.77
N GLN A 144 -28.98 -1.34 31.46
CA GLN A 144 -29.54 -2.39 30.58
C GLN A 144 -28.68 -2.78 29.38
N ALA A 145 -27.61 -2.05 29.06
CA ALA A 145 -26.76 -2.29 27.90
C ALA A 145 -25.31 -2.57 28.30
N ASP A 146 -24.62 -3.36 27.49
CA ASP A 146 -23.18 -3.55 27.57
C ASP A 146 -22.47 -2.75 26.45
N PHE A 147 -23.21 -2.39 25.39
CA PHE A 147 -22.78 -1.56 24.27
C PHE A 147 -23.90 -0.61 23.82
N VAL A 148 -23.57 0.66 23.57
CA VAL A 148 -24.48 1.71 23.09
C VAL A 148 -23.97 2.30 21.78
N CYS A 149 -24.77 2.17 20.73
CA CYS A 149 -24.54 2.77 19.42
C CYS A 149 -25.20 4.15 19.32
N SER A 150 -24.57 5.05 18.56
CA SER A 150 -25.17 6.33 18.19
C SER A 150 -25.93 6.25 16.87
N TRP A 151 -27.15 6.76 16.86
CA TRP A 151 -27.90 7.06 15.65
C TRP A 151 -27.98 8.57 15.44
N ARG A 152 -27.27 9.07 14.42
CA ARG A 152 -27.31 10.49 14.05
C ARG A 152 -28.65 10.86 13.42
N HIS A 153 -29.43 11.71 14.08
CA HIS A 153 -30.75 12.15 13.59
C HIS A 153 -31.05 13.63 13.94
N PRO A 154 -31.49 14.48 12.99
CA PRO A 154 -31.64 14.23 11.55
C PRO A 154 -30.29 14.22 10.81
N ARG A 155 -30.20 13.47 9.69
CA ARG A 155 -28.94 13.25 8.97
C ARG A 155 -28.70 14.32 7.88
N ILE A 156 -27.68 15.14 8.07
CA ILE A 156 -27.29 16.24 7.19
C ILE A 156 -26.21 15.77 6.19
N ASP A 157 -26.54 14.77 5.36
CA ASP A 157 -25.62 14.26 4.30
C ASP A 157 -26.13 14.59 2.89
N PRO A 158 -25.27 14.68 1.85
CA PRO A 158 -25.68 14.79 0.44
C PRO A 158 -26.56 13.63 -0.06
N LEU A 159 -27.45 13.89 -1.04
CA LEU A 159 -28.48 12.95 -1.56
C LEU A 159 -27.97 11.55 -1.97
N LEU A 160 -26.81 11.46 -2.63
CA LEU A 160 -26.22 10.18 -3.05
C LEU A 160 -25.73 9.32 -1.87
N ASN A 161 -25.20 9.96 -0.81
CA ASN A 161 -24.79 9.28 0.42
C ASN A 161 -26.01 8.76 1.21
N ARG A 162 -27.17 9.42 1.09
CA ARG A 162 -28.43 8.95 1.68
C ARG A 162 -28.95 7.68 1.01
N LEU A 163 -28.91 7.58 -0.32
CA LEU A 163 -29.31 6.36 -1.06
C LEU A 163 -28.41 5.16 -0.73
N GLN A 164 -27.09 5.37 -0.68
CA GLN A 164 -26.10 4.36 -0.27
C GLN A 164 -26.35 3.87 1.15
N SER A 165 -26.55 4.81 2.09
CA SER A 165 -26.81 4.48 3.50
C SER A 165 -28.09 3.68 3.64
N ARG A 166 -29.13 3.92 2.81
CA ARG A 166 -30.36 3.12 2.84
C ARG A 166 -30.14 1.66 2.44
N PHE A 167 -29.38 1.37 1.38
CA PHE A 167 -29.09 -0.02 0.99
C PHE A 167 -28.16 -0.71 2.01
N PHE A 168 -27.11 -0.01 2.46
CA PHE A 168 -26.15 -0.50 3.45
C PHE A 168 -26.84 -0.79 4.79
N ASN A 169 -27.62 0.16 5.30
CA ASN A 169 -28.36 -0.01 6.56
C ASN A 169 -29.48 -1.04 6.41
N TRP A 170 -30.15 -1.16 5.25
CA TRP A 170 -31.12 -2.23 5.01
C TRP A 170 -30.49 -3.63 5.09
N PHE A 171 -29.32 -3.82 4.47
CA PHE A 171 -28.62 -5.10 4.51
C PHE A 171 -28.09 -5.42 5.92
N LEU A 172 -27.59 -4.42 6.64
CA LEU A 172 -27.08 -4.59 8.01
C LEU A 172 -28.18 -4.80 9.04
N ARG A 173 -29.35 -4.17 8.88
CA ARG A 173 -30.55 -4.47 9.67
C ARG A 173 -30.99 -5.93 9.55
N ARG A 174 -30.67 -6.59 8.43
CA ARG A 174 -30.92 -8.01 8.22
C ARG A 174 -29.86 -8.92 8.88
N LEU A 175 -28.74 -8.34 9.36
CA LEU A 175 -27.65 -9.05 10.01
C LEU A 175 -27.62 -8.86 11.54
N SER A 176 -28.07 -7.71 12.07
CA SER A 176 -28.23 -7.48 13.52
C SER A 176 -29.64 -7.89 13.97
N LYS A 177 -29.80 -8.41 15.20
CA LYS A 177 -31.13 -8.75 15.72
C LYS A 177 -31.91 -7.50 16.14
N ASN A 178 -31.21 -6.45 16.56
CA ASN A 178 -31.79 -5.21 17.08
C ASN A 178 -32.04 -4.11 16.02
N GLY A 179 -31.74 -4.36 14.74
CA GLY A 179 -32.13 -3.45 13.65
C GLY A 179 -31.43 -2.08 13.68
N LEU A 180 -30.15 -2.03 14.06
CA LEU A 180 -29.33 -0.81 14.18
C LEU A 180 -29.45 0.12 12.93
N HIS A 181 -29.58 1.41 13.17
CA HIS A 181 -29.83 2.45 12.18
C HIS A 181 -28.54 3.08 11.62
N ASP A 182 -27.49 3.24 12.42
CA ASP A 182 -26.25 3.89 11.98
C ASP A 182 -24.98 3.24 12.54
N LEU A 183 -24.59 2.13 11.92
CA LEU A 183 -23.34 1.44 12.26
C LEU A 183 -22.08 2.21 11.89
N ASN A 184 -22.14 3.26 11.07
CA ASN A 184 -20.94 4.00 10.66
C ASN A 184 -20.58 5.13 11.63
N CYS A 185 -21.41 5.43 12.62
CA CYS A 185 -21.04 6.39 13.64
C CYS A 185 -19.96 5.80 14.54
N THR A 186 -18.81 6.47 14.62
CA THR A 186 -17.67 6.09 15.46
C THR A 186 -17.80 6.62 16.88
N PHE A 187 -18.84 7.40 17.19
CA PHE A 187 -19.15 7.80 18.56
C PHE A 187 -20.01 6.72 19.22
N ARG A 188 -19.46 5.98 20.18
CA ARG A 188 -20.12 4.80 20.78
C ARG A 188 -19.70 4.65 22.23
N GLY A 189 -20.58 4.13 23.08
CA GLY A 189 -20.27 3.81 24.47
C GLY A 189 -20.26 2.30 24.70
N MET A 190 -19.37 1.79 25.54
CA MET A 190 -19.35 0.38 25.90
C MET A 190 -18.78 0.16 27.30
N ARG A 191 -19.11 -0.98 27.91
CA ARG A 191 -18.37 -1.49 29.06
C ARG A 191 -16.97 -1.88 28.60
N ARG A 192 -15.95 -1.65 29.43
CA ARG A 192 -14.58 -2.06 29.11
C ARG A 192 -14.45 -3.53 28.73
N GLU A 193 -15.20 -4.41 29.40
CA GLU A 193 -15.24 -5.86 29.13
C GLU A 193 -15.47 -6.18 27.65
N VAL A 194 -16.24 -5.35 26.93
CA VAL A 194 -16.48 -5.53 25.49
C VAL A 194 -15.17 -5.41 24.71
N LEU A 195 -14.32 -4.43 25.01
CA LEU A 195 -13.03 -4.25 24.34
C LEU A 195 -12.03 -5.33 24.73
N GLU A 196 -12.12 -5.87 25.95
CA GLU A 196 -11.25 -6.93 26.44
C GLU A 196 -11.57 -8.28 25.81
N GLU A 197 -12.86 -8.60 25.65
CA GLU A 197 -13.32 -9.91 25.16
C GLU A 197 -13.42 -10.00 23.63
N ILE A 198 -13.67 -8.89 22.93
CA ILE A 198 -13.79 -8.89 21.47
C ILE A 198 -12.45 -8.53 20.84
N PRO A 199 -11.75 -9.48 20.20
CA PRO A 199 -10.52 -9.17 19.53
C PRO A 199 -10.81 -8.43 18.21
N ILE A 200 -10.27 -7.21 18.07
CA ILE A 200 -10.50 -6.33 16.94
C ILE A 200 -9.30 -6.40 15.99
N TYR A 201 -9.53 -6.76 14.73
CA TYR A 201 -8.48 -6.79 13.70
C TYR A 201 -8.89 -6.08 12.41
N GLY A 202 -7.98 -5.33 11.80
CA GLY A 202 -8.22 -4.68 10.50
C GLY A 202 -9.37 -3.67 10.54
N ASP A 203 -10.34 -3.81 9.63
CA ASP A 203 -11.55 -2.95 9.56
C ASP A 203 -12.73 -3.48 10.42
N GLN A 204 -12.52 -4.49 11.28
CA GLN A 204 -13.58 -5.12 12.08
C GLN A 204 -14.22 -4.19 13.12
N PHE A 205 -13.54 -3.13 13.56
CA PHE A 205 -14.05 -2.15 14.52
C PHE A 205 -15.38 -1.52 14.07
N ARG A 206 -15.60 -1.38 12.76
CA ARG A 206 -16.87 -0.88 12.19
C ARG A 206 -18.06 -1.75 12.59
N PHE A 207 -17.81 -3.04 12.75
CA PHE A 207 -18.79 -4.08 13.03
C PHE A 207 -18.77 -4.54 14.48
N LEU A 208 -18.04 -3.84 15.35
CA LEU A 208 -17.97 -4.12 16.79
C LEU A 208 -19.35 -4.32 17.44
N PRO A 209 -20.42 -3.55 17.10
CA PRO A 209 -21.76 -3.80 17.65
C PRO A 209 -22.32 -5.18 17.28
N ILE A 210 -22.11 -5.61 16.03
CA ILE A 210 -22.58 -6.93 15.54
C ILE A 210 -21.77 -8.06 16.18
N LEU A 211 -20.47 -7.85 16.35
CA LEU A 211 -19.60 -8.82 17.02
C LEU A 211 -19.95 -8.96 18.50
N ALA A 212 -20.24 -7.84 19.17
CA ALA A 212 -20.67 -7.82 20.57
C ALA A 212 -22.00 -8.56 20.75
N GLU A 213 -23.00 -8.26 19.91
CA GLU A 213 -24.29 -8.95 19.91
C GLU A 213 -24.14 -10.46 19.68
N ARG A 214 -23.20 -10.87 18.82
CA ARG A 214 -22.91 -12.29 18.57
C ARG A 214 -22.26 -12.99 19.77
N GLN A 215 -21.38 -12.31 20.50
CA GLN A 215 -20.77 -12.82 21.73
C GLN A 215 -21.72 -12.80 22.94
N GLY A 216 -22.93 -12.25 22.78
CA GLY A 216 -23.98 -12.25 23.80
C GLY A 216 -24.09 -10.96 24.62
N PHE A 217 -23.33 -9.91 24.27
CA PHE A 217 -23.48 -8.60 24.89
C PHE A 217 -24.79 -7.92 24.47
N ARG A 218 -25.40 -7.16 25.39
CA ARG A 218 -26.61 -6.38 25.11
C ARG A 218 -26.25 -5.09 24.40
N VAL A 219 -26.70 -4.95 23.16
CA VAL A 219 -26.41 -3.80 22.30
C VAL A 219 -27.67 -2.95 22.10
N THR A 220 -27.62 -1.68 22.50
CA THR A 220 -28.71 -0.71 22.36
C THR A 220 -28.29 0.45 21.46
N GLU A 221 -29.24 1.18 20.87
CA GLU A 221 -28.99 2.35 20.03
C GLU A 221 -29.70 3.60 20.61
N VAL A 222 -29.02 4.74 20.59
CA VAL A 222 -29.56 6.04 21.05
C VAL A 222 -29.53 7.05 19.91
N SER A 223 -30.63 7.77 19.74
CA SER A 223 -30.68 8.92 18.83
C SER A 223 -29.88 10.08 19.40
N VAL A 224 -28.90 10.57 18.65
CA VAL A 224 -28.05 11.70 19.01
C VAL A 224 -28.14 12.81 17.98
N ARG A 225 -28.02 14.06 18.45
CA ARG A 225 -28.02 15.24 17.57
C ARG A 225 -26.72 15.29 16.77
N HIS A 226 -26.86 15.36 15.45
CA HIS A 226 -25.72 15.54 14.54
C HIS A 226 -25.34 17.02 14.47
N LEU A 227 -24.09 17.35 14.80
CA LEU A 227 -23.52 18.68 14.56
C LEU A 227 -22.99 18.71 13.12
N GLU A 228 -23.27 19.79 12.36
CA GLU A 228 -22.81 19.91 10.97
C GLU A 228 -21.30 19.73 10.82
N GLU A 229 -20.87 19.01 9.79
CA GLU A 229 -19.47 18.75 9.49
C GLU A 229 -18.70 20.08 9.26
N ARG A 230 -17.84 20.49 10.20
CA ARG A 230 -16.82 21.52 9.96
C ARG A 230 -15.58 20.98 9.21
N GLY A 231 -15.73 19.91 8.43
CA GLY A 231 -14.65 19.25 7.69
C GLY A 231 -15.12 18.65 6.36
N LYS A 232 -14.64 19.24 5.25
CA LYS A 232 -14.73 18.83 3.83
C LYS A 232 -15.55 17.55 3.52
N THR A 233 -16.82 17.70 3.13
CA THR A 233 -17.59 16.68 2.40
C THR A 233 -17.04 16.50 0.97
N GLY A 234 -15.99 15.72 0.81
CA GLY A 234 -15.45 15.30 -0.49
C GLY A 234 -16.11 14.02 -1.01
N PHE A 235 -16.32 13.94 -2.32
CA PHE A 235 -16.83 12.77 -3.04
C PHE A 235 -15.94 11.54 -2.78
N PHE A 236 -16.49 10.44 -2.27
CA PHE A 236 -15.74 9.18 -2.12
C PHE A 236 -15.54 8.53 -3.50
N GLY A 237 -14.34 8.07 -3.83
CA GLY A 237 -14.04 7.38 -5.10
C GLY A 237 -14.57 5.94 -5.16
N ILE A 238 -14.74 5.37 -6.36
CA ILE A 238 -15.28 4.02 -6.63
C ILE A 238 -14.61 2.92 -5.77
N GLY A 239 -13.31 3.04 -5.50
CA GLY A 239 -12.56 2.09 -4.67
C GLY A 239 -13.00 2.03 -3.20
N VAL A 240 -13.55 3.12 -2.65
CA VAL A 240 -14.12 3.14 -1.30
C VAL A 240 -15.41 2.32 -1.25
N TYR A 241 -16.24 2.38 -2.29
CA TYR A 241 -17.46 1.59 -2.39
C TYR A 241 -17.17 0.10 -2.53
N LEU A 242 -16.18 -0.27 -3.36
CA LEU A 242 -15.77 -1.67 -3.50
C LEU A 242 -15.20 -2.21 -2.18
N ARG A 243 -14.40 -1.43 -1.46
CA ARG A 243 -13.88 -1.83 -0.14
C ARG A 243 -15.01 -2.02 0.88
N ARG A 244 -15.95 -1.08 0.96
CA ARG A 244 -17.12 -1.21 1.85
C ARG A 244 -17.97 -2.44 1.52
N LEU A 245 -18.16 -2.77 0.24
CA LEU A 245 -18.84 -4.00 -0.17
C LEU A 245 -18.05 -5.26 0.27
N LEU A 246 -16.73 -5.25 0.07
CA LEU A 246 -15.87 -6.34 0.52
C LEU A 246 -15.87 -6.50 2.05
N ASP A 247 -15.94 -5.40 2.82
CA ASP A 247 -16.04 -5.42 4.28
C ASP A 247 -17.36 -6.05 4.74
N ILE A 248 -18.47 -5.72 4.08
CA ILE A 248 -19.78 -6.34 4.34
C ILE A 248 -19.74 -7.84 4.03
N LEU A 249 -19.13 -8.22 2.91
CA LEU A 249 -18.94 -9.62 2.55
C LEU A 249 -18.06 -10.34 3.58
N ALA A 250 -16.99 -9.69 4.05
CA ALA A 250 -16.10 -10.22 5.08
C ALA A 250 -16.81 -10.43 6.42
N VAL A 251 -17.73 -9.54 6.80
CA VAL A 251 -18.52 -9.68 8.04
C VAL A 251 -19.62 -10.70 7.87
N THR A 252 -20.33 -10.69 6.74
CA THR A 252 -21.33 -11.72 6.44
C THR A 252 -20.69 -13.10 6.44
N PHE A 253 -19.49 -13.20 5.88
CA PHE A 253 -18.64 -14.36 5.97
C PHE A 253 -18.29 -14.64 7.44
N LEU A 254 -17.60 -13.75 8.17
CA LEU A 254 -17.19 -14.00 9.55
C LEU A 254 -18.36 -14.37 10.48
N THR A 255 -19.54 -13.79 10.30
CA THR A 255 -20.74 -14.03 11.12
C THR A 255 -21.46 -15.33 10.77
N ARG A 256 -21.60 -15.68 9.48
CA ARG A 256 -22.35 -16.87 9.04
C ARG A 256 -21.48 -18.08 8.71
N PHE A 257 -20.25 -17.87 8.28
CA PHE A 257 -19.29 -18.90 7.89
C PHE A 257 -18.61 -19.56 9.09
N THR A 258 -18.18 -18.78 10.10
CA THR A 258 -17.33 -19.28 11.19
C THR A 258 -17.96 -20.38 12.04
N SER A 259 -19.28 -20.57 11.97
CA SER A 259 -19.93 -21.68 12.68
C SER A 259 -20.21 -22.88 11.79
N LYS A 260 -20.57 -22.71 10.51
CA LYS A 260 -20.98 -23.80 9.59
C LYS A 260 -20.63 -23.53 8.11
N PRO A 261 -19.34 -23.57 7.72
CA PRO A 261 -18.86 -23.37 6.35
C PRO A 261 -19.60 -24.13 5.27
N ILE A 262 -19.90 -25.40 5.54
CA ILE A 262 -20.51 -26.30 4.57
C ILE A 262 -21.92 -25.83 4.17
N ARG A 263 -22.66 -25.16 5.04
CA ARG A 263 -24.00 -24.66 4.71
C ARG A 263 -23.95 -23.52 3.71
N PHE A 264 -22.93 -22.67 3.78
CA PHE A 264 -22.78 -21.54 2.87
C PHE A 264 -22.23 -22.00 1.51
N PHE A 265 -21.04 -22.60 1.50
CA PHE A 265 -20.43 -23.02 0.24
C PHE A 265 -21.11 -24.24 -0.39
N GLY A 266 -21.69 -25.11 0.43
CA GLY A 266 -22.45 -26.27 -0.04
C GLY A 266 -23.74 -25.88 -0.74
N SER A 267 -24.52 -24.95 -0.18
CA SER A 267 -25.75 -24.48 -0.83
C SER A 267 -25.46 -23.72 -2.14
N LEU A 268 -24.48 -22.82 -2.14
CA LEU A 268 -24.07 -22.11 -3.36
C LEU A 268 -23.49 -23.07 -4.40
N GLY A 269 -22.64 -24.01 -3.99
CA GLY A 269 -22.08 -25.03 -4.87
C GLY A 269 -23.15 -25.93 -5.47
N LEU A 270 -24.16 -26.33 -4.69
CA LEU A 270 -25.30 -27.11 -5.18
C LEU A 270 -26.11 -26.35 -6.23
N VAL A 271 -26.41 -25.06 -6.01
CA VAL A 271 -27.11 -24.24 -7.00
C VAL A 271 -26.32 -24.16 -8.31
N LEU A 272 -25.01 -23.95 -8.25
CA LEU A 272 -24.16 -23.92 -9.44
C LEU A 272 -24.11 -25.26 -10.17
N ILE A 273 -24.07 -26.38 -9.45
CA ILE A 273 -24.14 -27.71 -10.04
C ILE A 273 -25.48 -27.91 -10.74
N LEU A 274 -26.61 -27.55 -10.11
CA LEU A 274 -27.93 -27.69 -10.71
C LEU A 274 -28.08 -26.84 -11.97
N VAL A 275 -27.63 -25.57 -11.95
CA VAL A 275 -27.63 -24.71 -13.14
C VAL A 275 -26.69 -25.25 -14.22
N GLY A 276 -25.50 -25.71 -13.83
CA GLY A 276 -24.54 -26.28 -14.77
C GLY A 276 -25.05 -27.56 -15.44
N LEU A 277 -25.72 -28.44 -14.69
CA LEU A 277 -26.40 -29.62 -15.22
C LEU A 277 -27.56 -29.23 -16.13
N PHE A 278 -28.38 -28.26 -15.74
CA PHE A 278 -29.48 -27.78 -16.58
C PHE A 278 -28.98 -27.26 -17.95
N LEU A 279 -27.83 -26.57 -17.98
CA LEU A 279 -27.21 -26.10 -19.22
C LEU A 279 -26.48 -27.20 -20.00
N GLY A 280 -25.91 -28.19 -19.31
CA GLY A 280 -25.09 -29.24 -19.90
C GLY A 280 -25.86 -30.46 -20.41
N VAL A 281 -27.02 -30.78 -19.81
CA VAL A 281 -27.82 -31.97 -20.16
C VAL A 281 -28.41 -31.91 -21.56
N PRO A 282 -29.00 -30.80 -22.05
CA PRO A 282 -29.59 -30.77 -23.39
C PRO A 282 -28.58 -31.04 -24.53
N PRO A 283 -27.38 -30.42 -24.56
CA PRO A 283 -26.35 -30.77 -25.54
C PRO A 283 -25.89 -32.24 -25.49
N VAL A 284 -25.83 -32.83 -24.29
CA VAL A 284 -25.47 -34.25 -24.11
C VAL A 284 -26.57 -35.15 -24.65
N TYR A 285 -27.84 -34.83 -24.37
CA TYR A 285 -28.98 -35.54 -24.92
C TYR A 285 -28.97 -35.53 -26.46
N GLU A 286 -28.80 -34.34 -27.06
CA GLU A 286 -28.73 -34.24 -28.53
C GLU A 286 -27.57 -35.03 -29.13
N LYS A 287 -26.43 -35.13 -28.45
CA LYS A 287 -25.32 -35.95 -28.92
C LYS A 287 -25.66 -37.44 -28.95
N VAL A 288 -26.27 -37.93 -27.88
CA VAL A 288 -26.53 -39.36 -27.68
C VAL A 288 -27.66 -39.83 -28.59
N PHE A 289 -28.73 -39.03 -28.73
CA PHE A 289 -29.93 -39.44 -29.47
C PHE A 289 -29.99 -38.93 -30.91
N HIS A 290 -29.36 -37.79 -31.22
CA HIS A 290 -29.41 -37.17 -32.55
C HIS A 290 -28.04 -37.14 -33.27
N GLY A 291 -26.97 -37.64 -32.64
CA GLY A 291 -25.62 -37.72 -33.23
C GLY A 291 -24.89 -36.38 -33.40
N SER A 292 -25.53 -35.26 -33.06
CA SER A 292 -25.02 -33.89 -33.21
C SER A 292 -23.68 -33.63 -32.52
N SER A 293 -22.84 -32.73 -33.05
CA SER A 293 -21.57 -32.36 -32.40
C SER A 293 -21.78 -31.54 -31.11
N ILE A 294 -21.04 -31.88 -30.04
CA ILE A 294 -20.99 -31.11 -28.77
C ILE A 294 -19.91 -30.02 -28.80
N GLN A 295 -18.84 -30.22 -29.60
CA GLN A 295 -17.58 -29.46 -29.48
C GLN A 295 -17.76 -27.95 -29.68
N ASP A 296 -18.73 -27.55 -30.51
CA ASP A 296 -18.94 -26.15 -30.90
C ASP A 296 -20.05 -25.46 -30.09
N ARG A 297 -20.49 -26.02 -28.95
CA ARG A 297 -21.59 -25.46 -28.15
C ARG A 297 -21.08 -24.77 -26.88
N PRO A 298 -21.02 -23.42 -26.84
CA PRO A 298 -20.56 -22.67 -25.66
C PRO A 298 -21.38 -22.98 -24.39
N ILE A 299 -22.65 -23.33 -24.54
CA ILE A 299 -23.55 -23.64 -23.41
C ILE A 299 -23.14 -24.91 -22.67
N PHE A 300 -22.59 -25.91 -23.39
CA PHE A 300 -22.07 -27.13 -22.78
C PHE A 300 -20.80 -26.83 -21.97
N LEU A 301 -19.87 -26.06 -22.53
CA LEU A 301 -18.66 -25.62 -21.82
C LEU A 301 -19.02 -24.80 -20.58
N MET A 302 -19.99 -23.90 -20.67
CA MET A 302 -20.49 -23.16 -19.51
C MET A 302 -21.07 -24.10 -18.44
N GLY A 303 -21.86 -25.09 -18.85
CA GLY A 303 -22.38 -26.12 -17.95
C GLY A 303 -21.28 -26.87 -17.20
N VAL A 304 -20.25 -27.35 -17.92
CA VAL A 304 -19.09 -28.05 -17.33
C VAL A 304 -18.32 -27.16 -16.36
N VAL A 305 -18.08 -25.89 -16.71
CA VAL A 305 -17.39 -24.93 -15.83
C VAL A 305 -18.19 -24.69 -14.55
N LEU A 306 -19.51 -24.51 -14.65
CA LEU A 306 -20.38 -24.28 -13.49
C LEU A 306 -20.45 -25.50 -12.56
N VAL A 307 -20.56 -26.72 -13.11
CA VAL A 307 -20.51 -27.96 -12.31
C VAL A 307 -19.16 -28.10 -11.60
N THR A 308 -18.07 -27.87 -12.32
CA THR A 308 -16.70 -27.98 -11.75
C THR A 308 -16.49 -26.95 -10.65
N PHE A 309 -16.91 -25.70 -10.87
CA PHE A 309 -16.79 -24.64 -9.87
C PHE A 309 -17.70 -24.90 -8.66
N GLY A 310 -18.91 -25.41 -8.87
CA GLY A 310 -19.81 -25.80 -7.80
C GLY A 310 -19.25 -26.91 -6.91
N LEU A 311 -18.60 -27.93 -7.51
CA LEU A 311 -17.91 -28.99 -6.77
C LEU A 311 -16.73 -28.44 -5.95
N GLN A 312 -15.94 -27.53 -6.53
CA GLN A 312 -14.85 -26.86 -5.83
C GLN A 312 -15.34 -26.05 -4.62
N LEU A 313 -16.47 -25.34 -4.74
CA LEU A 313 -17.07 -24.63 -3.62
C LEU A 313 -17.46 -25.58 -2.48
N ILE A 314 -18.12 -26.70 -2.78
CA ILE A 314 -18.43 -27.73 -1.77
C ILE A 314 -17.15 -28.21 -1.08
N GLY A 315 -16.08 -28.45 -1.85
CA GLY A 315 -14.75 -28.80 -1.33
C GLY A 315 -14.18 -27.75 -0.36
N PHE A 316 -14.24 -26.46 -0.69
CA PHE A 316 -13.84 -25.38 0.22
C PHE A 316 -14.70 -25.33 1.50
N GLY A 317 -16.00 -25.61 1.38
CA GLY A 317 -16.89 -25.76 2.52
C GLY A 317 -16.44 -26.87 3.48
N LEU A 318 -16.10 -28.05 2.93
CA LEU A 318 -15.62 -29.18 3.71
C LEU A 318 -14.27 -28.89 4.39
N VAL A 319 -13.32 -28.30 3.66
CA VAL A 319 -12.03 -27.87 4.24
C VAL A 319 -12.24 -26.86 5.36
N GLY A 320 -13.15 -25.90 5.17
CA GLY A 320 -13.54 -24.95 6.21
C GLY A 320 -14.10 -25.64 7.46
N GLU A 321 -14.98 -26.63 7.27
CA GLU A 321 -15.56 -27.43 8.36
C GLU A 321 -14.47 -28.17 9.15
N VAL A 322 -13.48 -28.77 8.47
CA VAL A 322 -12.32 -29.43 9.09
C VAL A 322 -11.46 -28.43 9.88
N ILE A 323 -11.22 -27.23 9.34
CA ILE A 323 -10.44 -26.19 10.04
C ILE A 323 -11.16 -25.74 11.31
N ILE A 324 -12.47 -25.54 11.26
CA ILE A 324 -13.23 -25.17 12.46
C ILE A 324 -13.23 -26.33 13.43
N PHE A 325 -13.51 -27.55 13.00
CA PHE A 325 -13.49 -28.72 13.87
C PHE A 325 -12.14 -28.89 14.60
N THR A 326 -11.03 -28.68 13.89
CA THR A 326 -9.68 -28.76 14.48
C THR A 326 -9.34 -27.59 15.42
N ARG A 327 -9.92 -26.39 15.19
CA ARG A 327 -9.71 -25.21 16.05
C ARG A 327 -10.79 -25.01 17.12
N ALA A 328 -11.92 -25.72 17.05
CA ALA A 328 -13.08 -25.53 17.91
C ALA A 328 -12.76 -25.77 19.39
N ARG A 329 -11.76 -26.61 19.70
CA ARG A 329 -11.29 -26.82 21.08
C ARG A 329 -10.75 -25.54 21.74
N ASN A 330 -10.32 -24.55 20.96
CA ASN A 330 -9.77 -23.28 21.45
C ASN A 330 -10.73 -22.08 21.29
N LEU A 331 -11.93 -22.28 20.72
CA LEU A 331 -12.94 -21.22 20.55
C LEU A 331 -14.02 -21.37 21.62
N ARG A 332 -14.03 -20.49 22.62
CA ARG A 332 -15.13 -20.38 23.59
C ARG A 332 -16.22 -19.49 22.99
N ASP A 333 -17.25 -20.10 22.41
CA ASP A 333 -18.42 -19.38 21.83
C ASP A 333 -19.50 -19.03 22.87
N TYR A 334 -19.20 -19.11 24.17
CA TYR A 334 -20.14 -18.85 25.26
C TYR A 334 -19.48 -18.03 26.36
N LYS A 335 -20.26 -17.11 26.95
CA LYS A 335 -19.93 -16.39 28.18
C LYS A 335 -20.76 -16.98 29.32
N VAL A 336 -20.10 -17.40 30.39
CA VAL A 336 -20.77 -17.90 31.60
C VAL A 336 -21.18 -16.69 32.43
N GLN A 337 -22.47 -16.34 32.41
CA GLN A 337 -22.99 -15.19 33.18
C GLN A 337 -22.89 -15.40 34.70
N ARG A 338 -23.15 -16.63 35.17
CA ARG A 338 -23.01 -17.04 36.57
C ARG A 338 -22.94 -18.58 36.65
N VAL A 339 -21.99 -19.11 37.42
CA VAL A 339 -21.99 -20.53 37.81
C VAL A 339 -22.78 -20.63 39.12
N LEU A 340 -23.92 -21.30 39.10
CA LEU A 340 -24.67 -21.63 40.31
C LEU A 340 -24.09 -22.93 40.87
N SER A 341 -22.95 -22.85 41.58
CA SER A 341 -22.46 -24.02 42.32
C SER A 341 -23.29 -24.20 43.59
N SER A 342 -23.88 -25.39 43.73
CA SER A 342 -24.12 -25.98 45.05
C SER A 342 -22.96 -26.95 45.30
N GLY A 343 -22.17 -26.70 46.34
CA GLY A 343 -21.05 -27.57 46.74
C GLY A 343 -19.69 -27.17 46.16
N THR A 344 -18.73 -27.04 47.06
CA THR A 344 -17.32 -26.67 46.88
C THR A 344 -16.53 -27.57 45.91
N PRO A 345 -15.51 -27.00 45.25
CA PRO A 345 -14.23 -27.70 45.22
C PRO A 345 -13.01 -26.80 45.51
N ASN A 346 -12.23 -27.28 46.47
CA ASN A 346 -10.78 -27.20 46.72
C ASN A 346 -9.90 -26.07 46.16
N ALA A 347 -9.06 -25.60 47.08
CA ALA A 347 -7.96 -24.66 46.97
C ALA A 347 -6.93 -24.98 45.86
N PRO A 348 -6.24 -23.96 45.31
CA PRO A 348 -5.02 -24.16 44.52
C PRO A 348 -3.81 -24.43 45.44
N PRO A 349 -2.74 -25.09 44.95
CA PRO A 349 -1.57 -25.42 45.75
C PRO A 349 -0.69 -24.20 46.03
N SER A 350 -0.27 -24.09 47.29
CA SER A 350 0.82 -23.25 47.81
C SER A 350 2.19 -23.93 47.63
N GLU A 351 3.25 -23.12 47.82
CA GLU A 351 4.69 -23.45 47.99
C GLU A 351 5.53 -23.50 46.68
N LEU A 352 6.67 -22.80 46.52
CA LEU A 352 7.74 -22.41 47.47
C LEU A 352 8.41 -21.05 47.14
N GLU A 353 8.73 -20.29 48.20
CA GLU A 353 9.85 -19.33 48.30
C GLU A 353 11.19 -20.10 48.35
N SER A 354 12.34 -19.62 47.86
CA SER A 354 13.20 -18.60 48.49
C SER A 354 14.59 -18.69 47.84
N GLY A 355 15.36 -17.60 47.85
CA GLY A 355 16.76 -17.61 47.45
C GLY A 355 17.35 -16.22 47.23
N GLU A 356 17.75 -15.58 48.33
CA GLU A 356 18.50 -14.32 48.39
C GLU A 356 19.87 -14.40 47.69
N GLY A 357 20.32 -13.26 47.15
CA GLY A 357 21.68 -13.06 46.64
C GLY A 357 21.95 -11.56 46.46
N GLU A 358 22.84 -11.04 47.30
CA GLU A 358 23.15 -9.63 47.52
C GLU A 358 23.88 -8.89 46.38
N ARG A 359 23.62 -7.58 46.32
CA ARG A 359 24.53 -6.42 46.08
C ARG A 359 25.53 -6.45 44.90
N GLU A 360 25.39 -5.47 43.99
CA GLU A 360 26.30 -4.30 43.95
C GLU A 360 25.75 -3.19 43.03
N VAL A 361 25.66 -1.98 43.58
CA VAL A 361 25.35 -0.73 42.86
C VAL A 361 26.68 -0.02 42.62
N ALA A 362 27.16 -0.02 41.38
CA ALA A 362 28.33 0.77 40.98
C ALA A 362 27.87 2.11 40.40
N LEU A 363 28.03 3.17 41.20
CA LEU A 363 28.10 4.55 40.74
C LEU A 363 29.27 4.70 39.78
N VAL A 364 29.02 5.14 38.54
CA VAL A 364 30.07 5.63 37.65
C VAL A 364 30.17 7.14 37.83
N THR A 365 31.19 7.54 38.57
CA THR A 365 31.64 8.91 38.79
C THR A 365 32.27 9.45 37.51
N LEU A 366 31.80 10.60 37.04
CA LEU A 366 32.47 11.41 36.02
C LEU A 366 33.74 12.04 36.61
N GLN A 367 34.90 11.84 35.96
CA GLN A 367 36.06 12.71 36.11
C GLN A 367 36.58 13.16 34.72
N PRO A 368 37.20 14.35 34.63
CA PRO A 368 37.43 15.03 33.37
C PRO A 368 38.86 14.87 32.80
N SER A 369 38.90 14.87 31.47
CA SER A 369 39.97 15.35 30.58
C SER A 369 41.34 14.65 30.57
N ALA A 370 41.65 14.03 29.43
CA ALA A 370 43.00 14.02 28.88
C ALA A 370 42.93 14.35 27.36
N LYS A 371 43.60 15.44 26.97
CA LYS A 371 43.95 15.72 25.58
C LYS A 371 44.85 14.59 25.06
N GLY A 372 44.49 13.96 23.95
CA GLY A 372 45.34 13.00 23.27
C GLY A 372 44.80 12.61 21.90
N GLN A 373 45.47 13.09 20.85
CA GLN A 373 45.52 12.57 19.47
C GLN A 373 44.18 12.21 18.79
N GLU A 374 43.76 13.01 17.80
CA GLU A 374 42.71 12.59 16.86
C GLU A 374 43.18 11.34 16.10
N GLY A 375 42.80 10.17 16.59
CA GLY A 375 42.82 8.93 15.81
C GLY A 375 41.92 9.08 14.56
N PRO A 376 42.07 8.21 13.55
CA PRO A 376 41.28 8.29 12.33
C PRO A 376 39.79 8.33 12.69
N LYS A 377 39.11 9.42 12.31
CA LYS A 377 37.69 9.60 12.64
C LYS A 377 36.89 8.46 12.00
N PRO A 378 35.92 7.87 12.71
CA PRO A 378 35.19 6.71 12.23
C PRO A 378 34.39 7.06 10.97
N LEU A 379 34.21 6.08 10.10
CA LEU A 379 33.27 6.16 8.98
C LEU A 379 31.85 6.37 9.53
N ILE A 380 31.16 7.40 9.02
CA ILE A 380 29.79 7.72 9.41
C ILE A 380 28.87 7.41 8.23
N ILE A 381 27.84 6.60 8.47
CA ILE A 381 26.74 6.39 7.52
C ILE A 381 25.52 7.18 8.01
N ARG A 382 25.07 8.13 7.19
CA ARG A 382 23.93 8.99 7.52
C ARG A 382 22.98 9.14 6.34
N HIS A 383 21.79 9.69 6.60
CA HIS A 383 20.91 10.15 5.53
C HIS A 383 21.42 11.50 4.99
N ALA A 384 21.24 11.73 3.70
CA ALA A 384 21.46 13.03 3.09
C ALA A 384 20.55 14.08 3.76
N ALA A 385 21.13 15.21 4.14
CA ALA A 385 20.38 16.32 4.73
C ALA A 385 19.60 17.08 3.65
N PRO A 386 18.45 17.70 3.99
CA PRO A 386 17.74 18.56 3.06
C PRO A 386 18.65 19.65 2.48
N GLY A 387 18.71 19.75 1.15
CA GLY A 387 19.52 20.75 0.44
C GLY A 387 20.93 20.27 0.01
N GLU A 388 21.37 19.06 0.37
CA GLU A 388 22.67 18.53 -0.04
C GLU A 388 22.76 18.08 -1.52
N ASP A 389 21.67 18.18 -2.28
CA ASP A 389 21.58 17.71 -3.68
C ASP A 389 22.74 18.21 -4.56
N LEU A 390 23.16 19.47 -4.41
CA LEU A 390 24.24 20.04 -5.21
C LEU A 390 25.61 19.41 -4.92
N VAL A 391 25.85 19.02 -3.66
CA VAL A 391 27.12 18.39 -3.23
C VAL A 391 27.13 16.93 -3.68
N LEU A 392 26.01 16.24 -3.53
CA LEU A 392 25.85 14.85 -3.98
C LEU A 392 25.93 14.74 -5.51
N ASP A 393 25.28 15.64 -6.26
CA ASP A 393 25.36 15.64 -7.72
C ASP A 393 26.77 15.97 -8.23
N ARG A 394 27.55 16.77 -7.48
CA ARG A 394 28.96 16.99 -7.77
C ARG A 394 29.76 15.70 -7.60
N PHE A 395 29.60 15.02 -6.47
CA PHE A 395 30.22 13.73 -6.21
C PHE A 395 29.88 12.71 -7.31
N VAL A 396 28.60 12.62 -7.70
CA VAL A 396 28.15 11.73 -8.78
C VAL A 396 28.85 12.05 -10.10
N ARG A 397 28.99 13.32 -10.46
CA ARG A 397 29.61 13.74 -11.72
C ARG A 397 31.12 13.46 -11.76
N GLU A 398 31.79 13.57 -10.61
CA GLU A 398 33.23 13.37 -10.48
C GLU A 398 33.61 11.89 -10.33
N HIS A 399 32.67 11.05 -9.92
CA HIS A 399 32.89 9.62 -9.72
C HIS A 399 32.86 8.84 -11.05
N PRO A 400 33.84 7.97 -11.36
CA PRO A 400 33.90 7.22 -12.63
C PRO A 400 32.69 6.31 -12.89
N GLN A 401 32.16 5.71 -11.83
CA GLN A 401 30.93 4.89 -11.86
C GLN A 401 29.62 5.71 -11.70
N GLY A 402 29.71 7.03 -11.69
CA GLY A 402 28.59 7.95 -11.61
C GLY A 402 27.63 7.74 -12.78
N THR A 403 26.32 7.84 -12.52
CA THR A 403 25.30 7.69 -13.56
C THR A 403 24.16 8.66 -13.32
N LEU A 404 23.35 8.90 -14.34
CA LEU A 404 22.11 9.67 -14.23
C LEU A 404 21.23 9.20 -13.06
N PHE A 405 21.21 7.89 -12.80
CA PHE A 405 20.37 7.28 -11.78
C PHE A 405 20.84 7.54 -10.35
N HIS A 406 22.03 8.12 -10.15
CA HIS A 406 22.49 8.58 -8.84
C HIS A 406 22.16 10.06 -8.59
N THR A 407 21.73 10.79 -9.62
CA THR A 407 21.51 12.25 -9.52
C THR A 407 20.20 12.61 -8.83
N SER A 408 20.19 13.76 -8.17
CA SER A 408 19.01 14.37 -7.58
C SER A 408 17.89 14.58 -8.60
N ALA A 409 18.22 14.89 -9.86
CA ALA A 409 17.25 15.05 -10.95
C ALA A 409 16.46 13.76 -11.21
N TRP A 410 17.11 12.60 -11.22
CA TRP A 410 16.41 11.32 -11.36
C TRP A 410 15.62 10.99 -10.10
N ARG A 411 16.21 11.20 -8.91
CA ARG A 411 15.53 11.01 -7.62
C ARG A 411 14.21 11.79 -7.55
N ARG A 412 14.23 13.09 -7.84
CA ARG A 412 13.04 13.96 -7.85
C ARG A 412 12.00 13.52 -8.88
N MET A 413 12.42 13.05 -10.06
CA MET A 413 11.49 12.46 -11.04
C MET A 413 10.80 11.21 -10.47
N VAL A 414 11.53 10.34 -9.77
CA VAL A 414 10.94 9.18 -9.09
C VAL A 414 9.96 9.63 -8.00
N GLU A 415 10.34 10.61 -7.19
CA GLU A 415 9.50 11.19 -6.12
C GLU A 415 8.19 11.74 -6.67
N ASP A 416 8.25 12.47 -7.79
CA ASP A 416 7.07 13.01 -8.49
C ASP A 416 6.13 11.92 -9.00
N VAL A 417 6.70 10.81 -9.49
CA VAL A 417 5.93 9.73 -10.10
C VAL A 417 5.31 8.82 -9.04
N LEU A 418 6.06 8.54 -7.96
CA LEU A 418 5.65 7.66 -6.86
C LEU A 418 4.92 8.39 -5.73
N GLU A 419 4.97 9.73 -5.71
CA GLU A 419 4.41 10.58 -4.66
C GLU A 419 4.95 10.19 -3.26
N LYS A 420 6.25 9.89 -3.21
CA LYS A 420 6.96 9.45 -2.00
C LYS A 420 8.38 10.00 -2.00
N PRO A 421 8.92 10.40 -0.84
CA PRO A 421 10.31 10.83 -0.75
C PRO A 421 11.26 9.66 -1.02
N GLY A 422 12.34 9.95 -1.75
CA GLY A 422 13.48 9.07 -1.92
C GLY A 422 14.54 9.40 -0.87
N GLU A 423 15.16 8.38 -0.31
CA GLU A 423 16.25 8.55 0.64
C GLU A 423 17.59 8.37 -0.08
N VAL A 424 18.63 9.03 0.41
CA VAL A 424 20.00 8.81 -0.03
C VAL A 424 20.84 8.60 1.21
N LEU A 425 21.48 7.45 1.32
CA LEU A 425 22.48 7.19 2.33
C LEU A 425 23.82 7.73 1.85
N VAL A 426 24.56 8.34 2.76
CA VAL A 426 25.86 8.99 2.52
C VAL A 426 26.86 8.39 3.48
N ALA A 427 27.97 7.90 2.95
CA ALA A 427 29.14 7.50 3.70
C ALA A 427 30.13 8.67 3.72
N GLU A 428 30.47 9.15 4.91
CA GLU A 428 31.41 10.24 5.09
C GLU A 428 32.50 9.90 6.10
N LYS A 429 33.70 10.42 5.82
CA LYS A 429 34.85 10.38 6.73
C LYS A 429 35.56 11.71 6.64
N ASP A 430 35.88 12.33 7.77
CA ASP A 430 36.52 13.66 7.83
C ASP A 430 35.77 14.74 7.02
N ARG A 431 34.43 14.71 7.02
CA ARG A 431 33.54 15.59 6.20
C ARG A 431 33.72 15.45 4.68
N LYS A 432 34.45 14.44 4.21
CA LYS A 432 34.53 14.06 2.80
C LYS A 432 33.55 12.93 2.52
N ILE A 433 32.77 13.07 1.46
CA ILE A 433 31.88 12.01 0.98
C ILE A 433 32.74 10.94 0.33
N LEU A 434 32.63 9.72 0.83
CA LEU A 434 33.30 8.53 0.30
C LEU A 434 32.36 7.70 -0.57
N GLY A 435 31.05 7.77 -0.32
CA GLY A 435 30.08 7.04 -1.13
C GLY A 435 28.64 7.45 -0.89
N ILE A 436 27.78 7.09 -1.83
CA ILE A 436 26.34 7.31 -1.73
C ILE A 436 25.56 6.08 -2.17
N LEU A 437 24.37 5.90 -1.61
CA LEU A 437 23.42 4.87 -2.01
C LEU A 437 22.00 5.44 -1.98
N PRO A 438 21.36 5.64 -3.14
CA PRO A 438 19.92 5.91 -3.19
C PRO A 438 19.12 4.73 -2.63
N PHE A 439 17.99 5.02 -1.97
CA PHE A 439 17.14 4.03 -1.33
C PHE A 439 15.66 4.43 -1.43
N PHE A 440 14.84 3.52 -1.94
CA PHE A 440 13.41 3.73 -2.11
C PHE A 440 12.59 2.52 -1.68
N GLU A 441 11.44 2.78 -1.08
CA GLU A 441 10.45 1.75 -0.75
C GLU A 441 9.27 1.74 -1.73
N VAL A 442 9.11 0.62 -2.44
CA VAL A 442 8.03 0.41 -3.39
C VAL A 442 7.03 -0.60 -2.82
N LYS A 443 5.76 -0.21 -2.74
CA LYS A 443 4.66 -1.09 -2.34
C LYS A 443 3.95 -1.59 -3.60
N SER A 444 4.16 -2.87 -3.91
CA SER A 444 3.55 -3.52 -5.06
C SER A 444 2.44 -4.49 -4.61
N PRO A 445 1.26 -4.48 -5.26
CA PRO A 445 0.22 -5.49 -5.02
C PRO A 445 0.68 -6.92 -5.33
N PHE A 446 1.66 -7.08 -6.22
CA PHE A 446 2.13 -8.39 -6.71
C PHE A 446 3.42 -8.84 -6.01
N LEU A 447 4.33 -7.90 -5.73
CA LEU A 447 5.62 -8.18 -5.12
C LEU A 447 5.63 -7.97 -3.60
N GLY A 448 4.61 -7.33 -3.02
CA GLY A 448 4.62 -6.90 -1.63
C GLY A 448 5.39 -5.59 -1.43
N LYS A 449 5.85 -5.34 -0.20
CA LYS A 449 6.73 -4.20 0.10
C LYS A 449 8.17 -4.60 -0.18
N VAL A 450 8.87 -3.83 -1.01
CA VAL A 450 10.28 -4.07 -1.39
C VAL A 450 11.06 -2.78 -1.30
N ALA A 451 12.36 -2.89 -1.03
CA ALA A 451 13.30 -1.78 -1.13
C ALA A 451 14.13 -1.95 -2.40
N VAL A 452 14.39 -0.86 -3.10
CA VAL A 452 15.28 -0.82 -4.27
C VAL A 452 16.17 0.40 -4.21
N SER A 453 17.36 0.31 -4.79
CA SER A 453 18.27 1.45 -4.78
C SER A 453 17.71 2.64 -5.58
N MET A 454 17.31 2.43 -6.84
CA MET A 454 16.69 3.48 -7.65
C MET A 454 15.56 2.95 -8.56
N PRO A 455 14.30 3.29 -8.28
CA PRO A 455 13.17 2.93 -9.14
C PRO A 455 13.30 3.52 -10.54
N PHE A 456 12.73 2.79 -11.52
CA PHE A 456 12.75 3.14 -12.94
C PHE A 456 14.13 3.27 -13.60
N GLY A 457 15.23 3.13 -12.84
CA GLY A 457 16.60 3.17 -13.33
C GLY A 457 17.18 1.79 -13.59
N VAL A 458 18.05 1.66 -14.60
CA VAL A 458 18.76 0.40 -14.87
C VAL A 458 20.04 0.23 -14.05
N TYR A 459 20.54 1.32 -13.48
CA TYR A 459 21.63 1.37 -12.49
C TYR A 459 21.14 2.14 -11.25
N GLY A 460 22.06 2.71 -10.48
CA GLY A 460 21.72 3.49 -9.28
C GLY A 460 21.96 2.72 -7.99
N GLY A 461 22.88 1.75 -7.97
CA GLY A 461 23.32 1.03 -6.78
C GLY A 461 24.25 1.87 -5.90
N VAL A 462 25.11 1.20 -5.13
CA VAL A 462 26.15 1.85 -4.33
C VAL A 462 27.18 2.50 -5.25
N LEU A 463 27.52 3.76 -4.96
CA LEU A 463 28.53 4.54 -5.66
C LEU A 463 29.66 4.89 -4.69
N THR A 464 30.77 4.17 -4.75
CA THR A 464 31.99 4.40 -3.95
C THR A 464 33.17 3.64 -4.56
N GLU A 465 34.39 4.06 -4.21
CA GLU A 465 35.64 3.33 -4.46
C GLU A 465 36.20 2.68 -3.16
N ASP A 466 35.56 2.95 -2.02
CA ASP A 466 36.01 2.51 -0.71
C ASP A 466 35.18 1.30 -0.23
N GLU A 467 35.86 0.18 0.03
CA GLU A 467 35.20 -1.07 0.44
C GLU A 467 34.50 -0.95 1.80
N GLU A 468 35.07 -0.18 2.74
CA GLU A 468 34.49 0.05 4.07
C GLU A 468 33.19 0.84 3.93
N ALA A 469 33.20 1.89 3.09
CA ALA A 469 32.03 2.69 2.74
C ALA A 469 30.96 1.84 2.04
N ALA A 470 31.35 0.96 1.11
CA ALA A 470 30.42 0.07 0.41
C ALA A 470 29.68 -0.84 1.40
N ARG A 471 30.41 -1.54 2.27
CA ARG A 471 29.84 -2.43 3.29
C ARG A 471 28.96 -1.66 4.27
N GLY A 472 29.40 -0.48 4.73
CA GLY A 472 28.63 0.37 5.64
C GLY A 472 27.31 0.85 5.05
N LEU A 473 27.31 1.34 3.80
CA LEU A 473 26.08 1.78 3.10
C LEU A 473 25.09 0.64 2.94
N VAL A 474 25.58 -0.54 2.54
CA VAL A 474 24.75 -1.72 2.28
C VAL A 474 24.19 -2.29 3.58
N ALA A 475 25.01 -2.42 4.62
CA ALA A 475 24.56 -2.86 5.94
C ALA A 475 23.44 -1.95 6.46
N ARG A 476 23.64 -0.62 6.39
CA ARG A 476 22.62 0.33 6.81
C ARG A 476 21.34 0.23 5.97
N ALA A 477 21.46 0.07 4.65
CA ALA A 477 20.30 -0.10 3.77
C ALA A 477 19.56 -1.43 4.03
N ALA A 478 20.28 -2.50 4.33
CA ALA A 478 19.70 -3.79 4.68
C ALA A 478 18.96 -3.73 6.03
N ASP A 479 19.53 -3.05 7.03
CA ASP A 479 18.89 -2.81 8.33
C ASP A 479 17.61 -1.97 8.18
N LEU A 480 17.65 -0.91 7.37
CA LEU A 480 16.47 -0.13 7.03
C LEU A 480 15.43 -1.00 6.30
N SER A 481 15.86 -1.82 5.35
CA SER A 481 14.98 -2.74 4.62
C SER A 481 14.28 -3.72 5.57
N ASN A 482 15.03 -4.31 6.50
CA ASN A 482 14.55 -5.30 7.47
C ASN A 482 13.63 -4.67 8.52
N SER A 483 14.04 -3.56 9.14
CA SER A 483 13.22 -2.84 10.13
C SER A 483 11.88 -2.39 9.54
N HIS A 484 11.88 -2.00 8.27
CA HIS A 484 10.68 -1.62 7.54
C HIS A 484 9.88 -2.80 6.95
N ARG A 485 10.29 -4.04 7.25
CA ARG A 485 9.67 -5.31 6.83
C ARG A 485 9.53 -5.45 5.31
N ASN A 486 10.53 -4.97 4.57
CA ASN A 486 10.61 -5.21 3.13
C ASN A 486 10.99 -6.67 2.87
N ARG A 487 10.47 -7.25 1.78
CA ARG A 487 10.78 -8.63 1.41
C ARG A 487 12.23 -8.80 0.98
N TYR A 488 12.77 -7.79 0.30
CA TYR A 488 14.17 -7.73 -0.10
C TYR A 488 14.57 -6.28 -0.35
N LEU A 489 15.87 -6.03 -0.30
CA LEU A 489 16.54 -4.88 -0.90
C LEU A 489 17.20 -5.31 -2.21
N GLU A 490 16.90 -4.63 -3.32
CA GLU A 490 17.54 -4.85 -4.63
C GLU A 490 18.49 -3.69 -4.95
N LEU A 491 19.75 -4.03 -5.20
CA LEU A 491 20.79 -3.09 -5.62
C LEU A 491 21.22 -3.41 -7.06
N ARG A 492 21.46 -2.36 -7.85
CA ARG A 492 21.80 -2.47 -9.29
C ARG A 492 23.15 -1.82 -9.57
N HIS A 493 24.22 -2.61 -9.53
CA HIS A 493 25.59 -2.15 -9.72
C HIS A 493 26.11 -2.48 -11.11
N ARG A 494 26.96 -1.61 -11.64
CA ARG A 494 27.70 -1.87 -12.89
C ARG A 494 28.90 -2.80 -12.67
N GLU A 495 29.53 -2.71 -11.52
CA GLU A 495 30.69 -3.54 -11.13
C GLU A 495 30.33 -4.38 -9.91
N ALA A 496 30.99 -5.53 -9.77
CA ALA A 496 30.84 -6.37 -8.59
C ALA A 496 31.53 -5.72 -7.40
N LEU A 497 30.83 -5.58 -6.28
CA LEU A 497 31.36 -4.96 -5.06
C LEU A 497 31.74 -5.99 -3.98
N GLY A 498 31.65 -7.30 -4.28
CA GLY A 498 32.01 -8.37 -3.34
C GLY A 498 31.15 -8.39 -2.07
N LEU A 499 29.91 -7.92 -2.14
CA LEU A 499 29.00 -7.87 -1.01
C LEU A 499 28.35 -9.25 -0.76
N GLU A 500 27.78 -9.43 0.43
CA GLU A 500 27.18 -10.71 0.86
C GLU A 500 25.75 -10.95 0.31
N GLY A 501 25.32 -10.17 -0.68
CA GLY A 501 24.00 -10.28 -1.29
C GLY A 501 23.87 -11.48 -2.23
N VAL A 502 22.64 -11.95 -2.46
CA VAL A 502 22.36 -12.96 -3.47
C VAL A 502 22.44 -12.33 -4.86
N VAL A 503 23.42 -12.74 -5.65
CA VAL A 503 23.65 -12.21 -7.01
C VAL A 503 22.70 -12.86 -8.03
N SER A 504 22.17 -12.06 -8.95
CA SER A 504 21.35 -12.51 -10.08
C SER A 504 22.06 -12.23 -11.40
N ASP A 505 22.30 -13.28 -12.19
CA ASP A 505 22.96 -13.23 -13.50
C ASP A 505 21.99 -12.97 -14.68
N ARG A 506 20.75 -12.61 -14.36
CA ARG A 506 19.64 -12.52 -15.32
C ARG A 506 19.77 -11.35 -16.30
N TYR A 507 20.49 -10.31 -15.92
CA TYR A 507 20.59 -9.05 -16.66
C TYR A 507 22.01 -8.79 -17.13
N VAL A 508 22.11 -8.16 -18.30
CA VAL A 508 23.35 -7.70 -18.91
C VAL A 508 23.14 -6.27 -19.40
N THR A 509 24.20 -5.48 -19.46
CA THR A 509 24.19 -4.17 -20.11
C THR A 509 25.00 -4.18 -21.40
N PHE A 510 24.87 -3.11 -22.19
CA PHE A 510 25.50 -2.99 -23.51
C PHE A 510 26.00 -1.57 -23.67
N ARG A 511 27.31 -1.40 -23.55
CA ARG A 511 27.99 -0.11 -23.65
C ARG A 511 29.10 -0.21 -24.68
N ARG A 512 29.42 0.92 -25.30
CA ARG A 512 30.56 1.00 -26.21
C ARG A 512 30.98 2.45 -26.36
N GLU A 513 32.26 2.63 -26.62
CA GLU A 513 32.78 3.90 -27.09
C GLU A 513 32.28 4.20 -28.51
N LEU A 514 32.08 5.48 -28.79
CA LEU A 514 31.77 6.00 -30.10
C LEU A 514 33.06 6.48 -30.79
N PRO A 515 33.13 6.41 -32.13
CA PRO A 515 34.26 6.94 -32.87
C PRO A 515 34.24 8.47 -32.82
N GLU A 516 35.40 9.07 -33.01
CA GLU A 516 35.53 10.54 -33.12
C GLU A 516 34.86 11.06 -34.39
N ASP A 517 34.99 10.34 -35.51
CA ASP A 517 34.29 10.64 -36.76
C ASP A 517 32.91 9.96 -36.78
N PRO A 518 31.81 10.72 -36.88
CA PRO A 518 30.46 10.16 -36.99
C PRO A 518 30.30 9.14 -38.12
N GLU A 519 30.97 9.33 -39.27
CA GLU A 519 30.82 8.45 -40.44
C GLU A 519 31.31 7.01 -40.17
N ASP A 520 32.23 6.84 -39.21
CA ASP A 520 32.75 5.52 -38.81
C ASP A 520 31.73 4.69 -38.03
N CYS A 521 30.66 5.30 -37.50
CA CYS A 521 29.63 4.60 -36.73
C CYS A 521 29.00 3.44 -37.51
N LEU A 522 28.80 3.61 -38.83
CA LEU A 522 28.26 2.55 -39.68
C LEU A 522 29.22 1.36 -39.74
N GLY A 523 30.53 1.60 -39.78
CA GLY A 523 31.59 0.58 -39.84
C GLY A 523 31.55 -0.39 -38.66
N MET A 524 31.18 0.10 -37.49
CA MET A 524 31.12 -0.67 -36.23
C MET A 524 29.92 -1.63 -36.11
N ILE A 525 28.97 -1.56 -37.04
CA ILE A 525 27.76 -2.40 -37.02
C ILE A 525 28.03 -3.70 -37.81
N PRO A 526 27.62 -4.88 -37.32
CA PRO A 526 27.75 -6.14 -38.04
C PRO A 526 27.13 -6.13 -39.45
N ARG A 527 27.72 -6.90 -40.38
CA ARG A 527 27.35 -6.95 -41.82
C ARG A 527 25.85 -7.07 -42.06
N LYS A 528 25.14 -7.93 -41.31
CA LYS A 528 23.70 -8.16 -41.48
C LYS A 528 22.86 -6.93 -41.15
N ALA A 529 23.10 -6.31 -40.00
CA ALA A 529 22.37 -5.10 -39.59
C ALA A 529 22.72 -3.90 -40.49
N ARG A 530 23.98 -3.76 -40.92
CA ARG A 530 24.38 -2.75 -41.92
C ARG A 530 23.62 -2.89 -43.24
N ALA A 531 23.41 -4.11 -43.73
CA ALA A 531 22.65 -4.33 -44.96
C ALA A 531 21.18 -3.87 -44.80
N GLU A 532 20.57 -4.13 -43.64
CA GLU A 532 19.22 -3.63 -43.33
C GLU A 532 19.16 -2.11 -43.20
N ILE A 533 20.19 -1.48 -42.63
CA ILE A 533 20.31 -0.02 -42.53
C ILE A 533 20.42 0.61 -43.92
N ARG A 534 21.31 0.08 -44.78
CA ARG A 534 21.46 0.57 -46.16
C ARG A 534 20.16 0.43 -46.93
N LYS A 535 19.48 -0.71 -46.81
CA LYS A 535 18.16 -0.90 -47.42
C LYS A 535 17.12 0.10 -46.89
N ALA A 536 17.10 0.38 -45.59
CA ALA A 536 16.19 1.35 -44.99
C ALA A 536 16.49 2.79 -45.46
N ARG A 537 17.77 3.14 -45.60
CA ARG A 537 18.22 4.44 -46.14
C ARG A 537 17.86 4.59 -47.62
N ASP A 538 18.27 3.62 -48.43
CA ASP A 538 18.23 3.71 -49.90
C ASP A 538 16.82 3.45 -50.46
N ASN A 539 16.04 2.52 -49.87
CA ASN A 539 14.70 2.16 -50.36
C ASN A 539 13.56 2.77 -49.52
N GLY A 540 13.78 3.02 -48.23
CA GLY A 540 12.76 3.57 -47.33
C GLY A 540 12.72 5.10 -47.31
N ASN A 541 13.82 5.74 -47.74
CA ASN A 541 14.02 7.20 -47.70
C ASN A 541 13.61 7.82 -46.35
N PHE A 542 13.97 7.13 -45.27
CA PHE A 542 13.63 7.54 -43.91
C PHE A 542 14.42 8.79 -43.49
N ARG A 543 13.78 9.71 -42.78
CA ARG A 543 14.42 10.92 -42.24
C ARG A 543 14.58 10.79 -40.73
N PHE A 544 15.79 11.01 -40.25
CA PHE A 544 16.08 11.08 -38.82
C PHE A 544 15.97 12.53 -38.34
N VAL A 545 15.09 12.79 -37.37
CA VAL A 545 14.75 14.14 -36.94
C VAL A 545 14.80 14.22 -35.41
N GLU A 546 15.52 15.21 -34.90
CA GLU A 546 15.41 15.61 -33.49
C GLU A 546 14.13 16.45 -33.32
N ARG A 547 13.18 15.94 -32.54
CA ARG A 547 11.88 16.60 -32.32
C ARG A 547 11.34 16.22 -30.95
N LYS A 548 10.90 17.23 -30.21
CA LYS A 548 10.28 17.06 -28.89
C LYS A 548 8.76 17.04 -28.99
N ASP A 549 8.19 15.85 -29.17
CA ASP A 549 6.74 15.62 -29.11
C ASP A 549 6.41 14.42 -28.20
N LEU A 550 6.19 14.73 -26.92
CA LEU A 550 5.95 13.69 -25.91
C LEU A 550 4.63 12.95 -26.12
N ARG A 551 3.62 13.55 -26.77
CA ARG A 551 2.33 12.90 -27.04
C ARG A 551 2.49 11.87 -28.14
N LEU A 552 3.17 12.23 -29.22
CA LEU A 552 3.53 11.30 -30.29
C LEU A 552 4.40 10.15 -29.76
N PHE A 553 5.42 10.47 -28.97
CA PHE A 553 6.26 9.47 -28.31
C PHE A 553 5.41 8.50 -27.48
N HIS A 554 4.55 9.03 -26.59
CA HIS A 554 3.70 8.21 -25.72
C HIS A 554 2.77 7.30 -26.51
N ALA A 555 2.17 7.81 -27.58
CA ALA A 555 1.28 7.03 -28.45
C ALA A 555 2.01 5.83 -29.08
N LEU A 556 3.18 6.06 -29.68
CA LEU A 556 3.99 5.01 -30.32
C LEU A 556 4.57 4.03 -29.30
N PHE A 557 5.07 4.54 -28.17
CA PHE A 557 5.60 3.71 -27.09
C PHE A 557 4.51 2.82 -26.48
N ALA A 558 3.33 3.38 -26.18
CA ALA A 558 2.23 2.63 -25.61
C ALA A 558 1.70 1.56 -26.57
N ALA A 559 1.58 1.86 -27.87
CA ALA A 559 1.20 0.89 -28.88
C ALA A 559 2.21 -0.28 -28.95
N ASN A 560 3.50 0.03 -29.01
CA ASN A 560 4.58 -0.97 -29.02
C ASN A 560 4.55 -1.85 -27.76
N LYS A 561 4.40 -1.25 -26.56
CA LYS A 561 4.32 -2.01 -25.31
C LYS A 561 3.09 -2.90 -25.25
N GLN A 562 1.95 -2.44 -25.75
CA GLN A 562 0.74 -3.24 -25.81
C GLN A 562 0.94 -4.48 -26.70
N GLU A 563 1.54 -4.35 -27.89
CA GLU A 563 1.86 -5.47 -28.77
C GLU A 563 2.80 -6.49 -28.10
N LEU A 564 3.77 -6.00 -27.33
CA LEU A 564 4.68 -6.86 -26.55
C LEU A 564 3.97 -7.53 -25.34
N GLY A 565 2.78 -7.08 -24.95
CA GLY A 565 2.07 -7.56 -23.76
C GLY A 565 2.61 -6.99 -22.46
N SER A 566 3.19 -5.77 -22.51
CA SER A 566 3.78 -5.07 -21.37
C SER A 566 3.03 -3.78 -21.05
N PRO A 567 3.00 -3.35 -19.77
CA PRO A 567 2.44 -2.06 -19.41
C PRO A 567 3.30 -0.92 -19.96
N SER A 568 2.65 0.16 -20.39
CA SER A 568 3.31 1.40 -20.81
C SER A 568 3.56 2.31 -19.61
N ILE A 569 4.54 3.20 -19.73
CA ILE A 569 4.73 4.31 -18.80
C ILE A 569 3.52 5.26 -18.86
N PRO A 570 3.14 5.88 -17.73
CA PRO A 570 2.11 6.92 -17.72
C PRO A 570 2.64 8.21 -18.36
N PHE A 571 1.77 9.01 -18.97
CA PHE A 571 2.16 10.30 -19.55
C PHE A 571 2.72 11.27 -18.49
N SER A 572 2.25 11.18 -17.24
CA SER A 572 2.78 11.97 -16.12
C SER A 572 4.24 11.69 -15.81
N MET A 573 4.74 10.50 -16.14
CA MET A 573 6.18 10.20 -16.01
C MET A 573 7.00 10.93 -17.07
N LEU A 574 6.48 11.10 -18.29
CA LEU A 574 7.16 11.86 -19.34
C LEU A 574 7.24 13.34 -18.98
N THR A 575 6.18 13.91 -18.41
CA THR A 575 6.20 15.29 -17.93
C THR A 575 7.12 15.47 -16.72
N ALA A 576 7.20 14.48 -15.82
CA ALA A 576 8.15 14.50 -14.70
C ALA A 576 9.60 14.39 -15.18
N LEU A 577 9.88 13.54 -16.18
CA LEU A 577 11.20 13.45 -16.81
C LEU A 577 11.58 14.79 -17.45
N GLU A 578 10.67 15.40 -18.23
CA GLU A 578 10.91 16.70 -18.86
C GLU A 578 11.24 17.78 -17.85
N ARG A 579 10.45 17.86 -16.77
CA ARG A 579 10.61 18.87 -15.73
C ARG A 579 11.94 18.75 -15.00
N ASN A 580 12.38 17.53 -14.68
CA ASN A 580 13.56 17.30 -13.85
C ASN A 580 14.86 17.14 -14.64
N LEU A 581 14.82 16.58 -15.86
CA LEU A 581 16.02 16.37 -16.68
C LEU A 581 16.26 17.54 -17.65
N GLY A 582 15.20 18.25 -18.06
CA GLY A 582 15.28 19.38 -18.98
C GLY A 582 16.07 19.04 -20.26
N PRO A 583 17.20 19.74 -20.55
CA PRO A 583 18.00 19.52 -21.75
C PRO A 583 18.75 18.17 -21.77
N LYS A 584 18.83 17.47 -20.62
CA LYS A 584 19.43 16.14 -20.54
C LYS A 584 18.50 15.04 -21.10
N MET A 585 17.30 15.41 -21.55
CA MET A 585 16.37 14.51 -22.21
C MET A 585 16.18 14.94 -23.67
N VAL A 586 16.56 14.08 -24.60
CA VAL A 586 16.45 14.35 -26.05
C VAL A 586 15.59 13.28 -26.72
N MET A 587 14.81 13.70 -27.71
CA MET A 587 13.90 12.83 -28.44
C MET A 587 14.21 12.87 -29.93
N HIS A 588 14.33 11.68 -30.51
CA HIS A 588 14.57 11.50 -31.94
C HIS A 588 13.47 10.65 -32.57
N CYS A 589 13.14 10.97 -33.81
CA CYS A 589 12.10 10.34 -34.61
C CYS A 589 12.68 9.82 -35.92
N VAL A 590 12.06 8.77 -36.45
CA VAL A 590 12.24 8.34 -37.84
C VAL A 590 10.92 8.55 -38.56
N ASP A 591 10.96 9.44 -39.54
CA ASP A 591 9.84 9.81 -40.39
C ASP A 591 9.98 9.17 -41.77
N ARG A 592 8.84 8.78 -42.34
CA ARG A 592 8.73 8.37 -43.73
C ARG A 592 8.62 9.57 -44.67
N PRO A 593 8.84 9.37 -45.99
CA PRO A 593 8.64 10.42 -47.00
C PRO A 593 7.24 11.02 -47.03
N ASP A 594 6.22 10.25 -46.65
CA ASP A 594 4.82 10.67 -46.55
C ASP A 594 4.51 11.49 -45.27
N GLY A 595 5.52 11.74 -44.43
CA GLY A 595 5.40 12.50 -43.19
C GLY A 595 4.97 11.69 -41.97
N GLN A 596 4.73 10.38 -42.10
CA GLN A 596 4.37 9.54 -40.96
C GLN A 596 5.60 9.17 -40.12
N THR A 597 5.53 9.42 -38.80
CA THR A 597 6.54 8.93 -37.85
C THR A 597 6.31 7.46 -37.52
N ILE A 598 7.34 6.64 -37.74
CA ILE A 598 7.26 5.18 -37.57
C ILE A 598 8.08 4.63 -36.40
N ALA A 599 9.08 5.39 -35.93
CA ALA A 599 9.86 5.04 -34.75
C ALA A 599 10.27 6.29 -33.98
N THR A 600 10.36 6.16 -32.66
CA THR A 600 10.83 7.19 -31.75
C THR A 600 11.72 6.60 -30.67
N VAL A 601 12.66 7.42 -30.20
CA VAL A 601 13.53 7.10 -29.06
C VAL A 601 13.70 8.33 -28.18
N LEU A 602 13.49 8.13 -26.89
CA LEU A 602 13.80 9.08 -25.82
C LEU A 602 15.12 8.66 -25.19
N SER A 603 16.11 9.53 -25.25
CA SER A 603 17.46 9.29 -24.78
C SER A 603 17.81 10.27 -23.67
N PHE A 604 18.68 9.84 -22.76
CA PHE A 604 19.14 10.66 -21.64
C PHE A 604 20.64 10.88 -21.72
N ILE A 605 21.07 12.07 -21.28
CA ILE A 605 22.45 12.53 -21.33
C ILE A 605 22.99 12.64 -19.90
N HIS A 606 24.17 12.08 -19.68
CA HIS A 606 24.93 12.24 -18.43
C HIS A 606 26.42 12.26 -18.72
N GLY A 607 27.09 13.39 -18.47
CA GLY A 607 28.49 13.57 -18.83
C GLY A 607 28.69 13.41 -20.34
N ASP A 608 29.61 12.54 -20.73
CA ASP A 608 29.94 12.17 -22.11
C ASP A 608 29.15 10.94 -22.63
N CYS A 609 28.14 10.48 -21.87
CA CYS A 609 27.34 9.31 -22.18
C CYS A 609 25.96 9.70 -22.72
N LEU A 610 25.59 9.15 -23.88
CA LEU A 610 24.22 9.14 -24.38
C LEU A 610 23.59 7.76 -24.14
N MET A 611 22.43 7.73 -23.50
CA MET A 611 21.69 6.51 -23.19
C MET A 611 20.31 6.52 -23.83
N PRO A 612 20.10 5.89 -25.00
CA PRO A 612 18.75 5.63 -25.50
C PRO A 612 18.00 4.70 -24.55
N TYR A 613 16.90 5.19 -23.97
CA TYR A 613 16.28 4.52 -22.85
C TYR A 613 14.90 3.95 -23.18
N TYR A 614 14.00 4.80 -23.69
CA TYR A 614 12.66 4.38 -24.08
C TYR A 614 12.50 4.51 -25.59
N SER A 615 12.03 3.46 -26.26
CA SER A 615 11.75 3.49 -27.70
C SER A 615 10.39 2.87 -28.03
N GLY A 616 9.75 3.44 -29.04
CA GLY A 616 8.48 2.98 -29.59
C GLY A 616 8.55 2.95 -31.11
N ALA A 617 8.18 1.83 -31.72
CA ALA A 617 8.15 1.69 -33.17
C ALA A 617 6.90 0.92 -33.62
N LEU A 618 6.39 1.24 -34.80
CA LEU A 618 5.28 0.54 -35.44
C LEU A 618 5.75 -0.80 -36.02
N SER A 619 4.99 -1.86 -35.76
CA SER A 619 5.25 -3.22 -36.25
C SER A 619 4.71 -3.48 -37.65
N THR A 620 4.72 -2.47 -38.53
CA THR A 620 4.22 -2.59 -39.90
C THR A 620 5.30 -3.13 -40.84
N ARG A 621 4.90 -3.80 -41.93
CA ARG A 621 5.81 -4.30 -42.97
C ARG A 621 6.71 -3.19 -43.53
N GLU A 622 6.17 -1.97 -43.60
CA GLU A 622 6.84 -0.78 -44.12
C GLU A 622 7.79 -0.13 -43.10
N GLY A 623 7.67 -0.43 -41.81
CA GLY A 623 8.60 -0.01 -40.75
C GLY A 623 9.82 -0.93 -40.60
N ARG A 624 9.99 -1.93 -41.48
CA ARG A 624 11.08 -2.89 -41.40
C ARG A 624 12.43 -2.20 -41.58
N GLY A 625 13.30 -2.33 -40.57
CA GLY A 625 14.63 -1.72 -40.55
C GLY A 625 14.67 -0.32 -39.91
N ALA A 626 13.52 0.27 -39.56
CA ALA A 626 13.46 1.60 -38.95
C ALA A 626 14.25 1.69 -37.63
N ASN A 627 14.19 0.65 -36.79
CA ASN A 627 14.97 0.62 -35.55
C ASN A 627 16.49 0.59 -35.80
N ASN A 628 16.97 -0.24 -36.74
CA ASN A 628 18.41 -0.27 -37.04
C ASN A 628 18.87 1.09 -37.58
N TYR A 629 18.10 1.68 -38.49
CA TYR A 629 18.35 3.01 -39.04
C TYR A 629 18.36 4.08 -37.95
N MET A 630 17.35 4.10 -37.08
CA MET A 630 17.22 5.03 -35.95
C MET A 630 18.44 4.99 -35.05
N TYR A 631 18.85 3.80 -34.61
CA TYR A 631 19.97 3.67 -33.67
C TYR A 631 21.33 3.96 -34.30
N TRP A 632 21.53 3.62 -35.57
CA TRP A 632 22.73 4.06 -36.30
C TRP A 632 22.81 5.58 -36.40
N ARG A 633 21.74 6.25 -36.88
CA ARG A 633 21.70 7.72 -36.97
C ARG A 633 21.82 8.39 -35.60
N LEU A 634 21.30 7.76 -34.55
CA LEU A 634 21.47 8.23 -33.17
C LEU A 634 22.93 8.15 -32.71
N MET A 635 23.66 7.10 -33.08
CA MET A 635 25.09 6.99 -32.79
C MET A 635 25.90 8.04 -33.55
N GLU A 636 25.59 8.30 -34.83
CA GLU A 636 26.22 9.38 -35.61
C GLU A 636 25.95 10.75 -34.97
N TRP A 637 24.69 11.03 -34.63
CA TRP A 637 24.32 12.25 -33.93
C TRP A 637 25.07 12.39 -32.59
N ALA A 638 25.22 11.28 -31.85
CA ALA A 638 25.91 11.29 -30.58
C ALA A 638 27.41 11.59 -30.72
N SER A 639 28.07 10.93 -31.67
CA SER A 639 29.47 11.17 -32.03
C SER A 639 29.67 12.61 -32.50
N ALA A 640 28.79 13.13 -33.35
CA ALA A 640 28.86 14.51 -33.85
C ALA A 640 28.67 15.57 -32.74
N LYS A 641 27.98 15.21 -31.65
CA LYS A 641 27.83 16.05 -30.45
C LYS A 641 28.98 15.90 -29.46
N GLY A 642 29.97 15.05 -29.74
CA GLY A 642 31.12 14.81 -28.89
C GLY A 642 30.87 13.85 -27.72
N PHE A 643 29.77 13.08 -27.74
CA PHE A 643 29.57 12.03 -26.75
C PHE A 643 30.53 10.87 -27.02
N LYS A 644 31.20 10.41 -25.97
CA LYS A 644 32.19 9.32 -26.06
C LYS A 644 31.58 7.95 -25.85
N ILE A 645 30.52 7.86 -25.05
CA ILE A 645 29.93 6.58 -24.67
C ILE A 645 28.48 6.49 -25.16
N PHE A 646 28.16 5.37 -25.80
CA PHE A 646 26.79 4.99 -26.13
C PHE A 646 26.35 3.83 -25.25
N ASP A 647 25.36 4.08 -24.39
CA ASP A 647 24.85 3.09 -23.43
C ASP A 647 23.43 2.64 -23.81
N PHE A 648 23.32 1.43 -24.33
CA PHE A 648 22.02 0.83 -24.65
C PHE A 648 21.23 0.40 -23.40
N GLY A 649 21.86 0.42 -22.24
CA GLY A 649 21.32 0.03 -20.94
C GLY A 649 21.04 -1.47 -20.83
N ARG A 650 20.30 -1.80 -19.77
CA ARG A 650 20.02 -3.18 -19.36
C ARG A 650 19.09 -3.92 -20.31
N SER A 651 19.45 -5.14 -20.68
CA SER A 651 18.54 -6.15 -21.22
C SER A 651 18.59 -7.41 -20.37
N ARG A 652 17.51 -8.19 -20.40
CA ARG A 652 17.56 -9.56 -19.90
C ARG A 652 18.44 -10.40 -20.83
N LYS A 653 19.25 -11.28 -20.25
CA LYS A 653 20.04 -12.28 -20.99
C LYS A 653 19.15 -13.05 -21.97
N ASP A 654 19.63 -13.25 -23.18
CA ASP A 654 18.98 -13.99 -24.28
C ASP A 654 17.62 -13.47 -24.79
N SER A 655 17.18 -12.30 -24.33
CA SER A 655 15.95 -11.65 -24.82
C SER A 655 16.09 -11.09 -26.24
N GLY A 656 14.96 -10.83 -26.91
CA GLY A 656 14.93 -10.15 -28.21
C GLY A 656 15.73 -8.83 -28.22
N PRO A 657 15.55 -7.92 -27.23
CA PRO A 657 16.37 -6.72 -27.11
C PRO A 657 17.87 -6.98 -26.92
N ALA A 658 18.26 -8.03 -26.19
CA ALA A 658 19.68 -8.40 -26.07
C ALA A 658 20.25 -8.86 -27.42
N LYS A 659 19.50 -9.69 -28.17
CA LYS A 659 19.89 -10.11 -29.53
C LYS A 659 19.98 -8.91 -30.48
N PHE A 660 19.06 -7.96 -30.38
CA PHE A 660 19.09 -6.71 -31.16
C PHE A 660 20.38 -5.92 -30.90
N LYS A 661 20.74 -5.68 -29.63
CA LYS A 661 21.95 -4.93 -29.26
C LYS A 661 23.23 -5.63 -29.73
N LYS A 662 23.29 -6.96 -29.63
CA LYS A 662 24.37 -7.76 -30.25
C LYS A 662 24.45 -7.57 -31.76
N ASN A 663 23.31 -7.57 -32.45
CA ASN A 663 23.24 -7.33 -33.89
C ASN A 663 23.66 -5.89 -34.28
N MET A 664 23.59 -4.94 -33.36
CA MET A 664 24.12 -3.58 -33.53
C MET A 664 25.62 -3.47 -33.20
N GLY A 665 26.29 -4.57 -32.85
CA GLY A 665 27.74 -4.61 -32.60
C GLY A 665 28.17 -4.36 -31.16
N PHE A 666 27.26 -4.50 -30.20
CA PHE A 666 27.56 -4.34 -28.78
C PHE A 666 27.80 -5.70 -28.13
N GLN A 667 28.80 -5.78 -27.26
CA GLN A 667 29.03 -6.95 -26.44
C GLN A 667 28.24 -6.85 -25.13
N PRO A 668 27.70 -7.97 -24.62
CA PRO A 668 27.04 -7.97 -23.33
C PRO A 668 28.07 -7.87 -22.21
N GLU A 669 27.89 -6.90 -21.33
CA GLU A 669 28.62 -6.78 -20.07
C GLU A 669 27.75 -7.31 -18.92
N PRO A 670 28.31 -8.04 -17.94
CA PRO A 670 27.59 -8.42 -16.73
C PRO A 670 27.00 -7.19 -16.05
N LEU A 671 25.80 -7.35 -15.48
CA LEU A 671 25.18 -6.33 -14.67
C LEU A 671 24.78 -6.93 -13.32
N HIS A 672 25.36 -6.41 -12.25
CA HIS A 672 25.34 -7.03 -10.94
C HIS A 672 24.08 -6.60 -10.19
N TYR A 673 23.05 -7.45 -10.26
CA TYR A 673 21.85 -7.33 -9.45
C TYR A 673 22.07 -8.12 -8.17
N GLU A 674 22.03 -7.42 -7.04
CA GLU A 674 22.25 -8.03 -5.74
C GLU A 674 21.01 -7.87 -4.86
N TYR A 675 20.66 -8.95 -4.16
CA TYR A 675 19.46 -9.05 -3.34
C TYR A 675 19.81 -9.39 -1.89
N PHE A 676 19.40 -8.53 -0.97
CA PHE A 676 19.45 -8.79 0.47
C PHE A 676 18.04 -9.16 0.92
N LEU A 677 17.85 -10.44 1.26
CA LEU A 677 16.54 -11.00 1.58
C LEU A 677 16.19 -10.73 3.05
N GLY A 678 14.96 -10.28 3.32
CA GLY A 678 14.45 -10.22 4.69
C GLY A 678 14.11 -11.61 5.25
N GLU A 679 13.68 -11.71 6.51
CA GLU A 679 13.42 -12.96 7.25
C GLU A 679 12.52 -14.00 6.51
N LYS A 680 11.70 -13.56 5.55
CA LYS A 680 10.86 -14.42 4.68
C LYS A 680 10.92 -14.04 3.21
N GLY A 681 11.96 -13.30 2.83
CA GLY A 681 12.22 -12.83 1.47
C GLY A 681 12.52 -13.97 0.52
N LYS A 682 12.03 -13.86 -0.71
CA LYS A 682 12.49 -14.71 -1.82
C LYS A 682 12.88 -13.79 -2.97
N LEU A 683 13.78 -14.26 -3.81
CA LEU A 683 14.10 -13.59 -5.07
C LEU A 683 12.81 -13.30 -5.86
N PRO A 684 12.73 -12.16 -6.57
CA PRO A 684 11.54 -11.81 -7.32
C PRO A 684 11.18 -12.89 -8.34
N GLY A 685 9.92 -13.34 -8.28
CA GLY A 685 9.34 -14.32 -9.20
C GLY A 685 8.54 -13.69 -10.35
N PHE A 686 8.39 -12.36 -10.36
CA PHE A 686 7.62 -11.62 -11.36
C PHE A 686 8.52 -11.16 -12.50
N HIS A 687 8.70 -12.02 -13.51
CA HIS A 687 9.44 -11.70 -14.73
C HIS A 687 8.70 -12.19 -15.96
N PRO A 688 8.82 -11.52 -17.12
CA PRO A 688 8.02 -11.84 -18.31
C PRO A 688 8.12 -13.28 -18.84
N ASP A 689 9.18 -14.02 -18.50
CA ASP A 689 9.36 -15.43 -18.89
C ASP A 689 8.70 -16.42 -17.94
N ASN A 690 8.17 -15.94 -16.81
CA ASN A 690 7.42 -16.78 -15.91
C ASN A 690 6.23 -17.35 -16.71
N PRO A 691 6.12 -18.67 -16.91
CA PRO A 691 5.05 -19.27 -17.71
C PRO A 691 3.66 -18.87 -17.20
N LYS A 692 3.55 -18.60 -15.89
CA LYS A 692 2.32 -18.13 -15.24
C LYS A 692 1.87 -16.75 -15.75
N LEU A 693 2.78 -15.92 -16.26
CA LEU A 693 2.46 -14.59 -16.82
C LEU A 693 2.02 -14.62 -18.29
N GLY A 694 2.23 -15.73 -19.01
CA GLY A 694 1.95 -15.82 -20.45
C GLY A 694 0.47 -15.66 -20.82
N ILE A 695 -0.45 -16.09 -19.95
CA ILE A 695 -1.89 -15.89 -20.15
C ILE A 695 -2.23 -14.40 -20.04
N TYR A 696 -1.70 -13.72 -19.02
CA TYR A 696 -1.94 -12.29 -18.81
C TYR A 696 -1.38 -11.42 -19.94
N GLN A 697 -0.21 -11.75 -20.47
CA GLN A 697 0.37 -11.06 -21.63
C GLN A 697 -0.53 -11.17 -22.88
N ARG A 698 -1.11 -12.36 -23.12
CA ARG A 698 -2.04 -12.58 -24.26
C ARG A 698 -3.34 -11.79 -24.09
N ILE A 699 -3.88 -11.72 -22.88
CA ILE A 699 -5.05 -10.90 -22.58
C ILE A 699 -4.72 -9.43 -22.79
N TRP A 700 -3.59 -8.97 -22.24
CA TRP A 700 -3.14 -7.57 -22.35
C TRP A 700 -3.05 -7.08 -23.79
N ARG A 701 -2.50 -7.91 -24.68
CA ARG A 701 -2.38 -7.59 -26.13
C ARG A 701 -3.73 -7.33 -26.80
N ARG A 702 -4.80 -8.00 -26.36
CA ARG A 702 -6.14 -7.92 -26.97
C ARG A 702 -7.05 -6.87 -26.36
N LEU A 703 -6.68 -6.27 -25.23
CA LEU A 703 -7.51 -5.28 -24.56
C LEU A 703 -7.57 -3.96 -25.36
N PRO A 704 -8.71 -3.24 -25.38
CA PRO A 704 -8.80 -1.94 -26.00
C PRO A 704 -7.82 -0.91 -25.41
N GLY A 705 -7.22 -0.07 -26.27
CA GLY A 705 -6.19 0.89 -25.87
C GLY A 705 -6.63 1.89 -24.79
N PHE A 706 -7.91 2.27 -24.76
CA PHE A 706 -8.44 3.17 -23.73
C PHE A 706 -8.48 2.54 -22.32
N ILE A 707 -8.43 1.20 -22.21
CA ILE A 707 -8.30 0.46 -20.95
C ILE A 707 -6.82 0.24 -20.62
N VAL A 708 -6.05 -0.22 -21.61
CA VAL A 708 -4.64 -0.60 -21.45
C VAL A 708 -3.78 0.57 -21.03
N ARG A 709 -4.02 1.78 -21.57
CA ARG A 709 -3.21 2.97 -21.27
C ARG A 709 -3.29 3.42 -19.80
N PRO A 710 -4.48 3.71 -19.22
CA PRO A 710 -4.57 4.10 -17.81
C PRO A 710 -4.18 2.97 -16.86
N LEU A 711 -4.61 1.72 -17.14
CA LEU A 711 -4.27 0.57 -16.31
C LEU A 711 -2.77 0.27 -16.36
N GLY A 712 -2.15 0.36 -17.53
CA GLY A 712 -0.72 0.18 -17.74
C GLY A 712 0.09 1.17 -16.92
N GLY A 713 -0.27 2.45 -16.96
CA GLY A 713 0.35 3.48 -16.13
C GLY A 713 0.21 3.20 -14.64
N TRP A 714 -0.97 2.75 -14.19
CA TRP A 714 -1.22 2.39 -12.79
C TRP A 714 -0.39 1.18 -12.34
N ILE A 715 -0.22 0.17 -13.19
CA ILE A 715 0.62 -1.01 -12.91
C ILE A 715 2.10 -0.61 -12.89
N PHE A 716 2.55 0.18 -13.88
CA PHE A 716 3.95 0.55 -14.03
C PHE A 716 4.47 1.28 -12.78
N LYS A 717 3.69 2.20 -12.20
CA LYS A 717 4.04 2.90 -10.94
C LYS A 717 4.21 1.98 -9.72
N ARG A 718 3.77 0.72 -9.81
CA ARG A 718 3.82 -0.27 -8.71
C ARG A 718 4.79 -1.41 -8.99
N LEU A 719 5.61 -1.26 -10.03
CA LEU A 719 6.74 -2.13 -10.30
C LEU A 719 8.03 -1.43 -9.84
N PRO A 720 8.91 -2.14 -9.11
CA PRO A 720 10.19 -1.61 -8.64
C PRO A 720 11.24 -1.43 -9.74
#